data_AF-A0A3C1YM35-F1
#
_entry.id   AF-A0A3C1YM35-F1
#
_cell.length_a   1.000
_cell.length_b   1.000
_cell.length_c   1.000
_cell.angle_alpha   90.00
_cell.angle_beta   90.00
_cell.angle_gamma   90.00
#
_symmetry.space_group_name_H-M   'P 1'
#
loop_
_entity.id
_entity.type
_entity.pdbx_description
1 polymer ?
#
loop_
_entity_poly.entity_id
_entity_poly.type
_entity_poly.pdbx_seq_one_letter_code
_entity_poly.pdbx_strand_id
1 'polypeptide(L)'
;MKMGFYFKLALTNIKKNYRFFIPRILTESGLLGCFFIIFTLAQDERLSKIRGGSYLPTIMGFGSVVISILSFILVLYANSFLMKQRKKEFGLYNVLGMEKKHVGRVLFSESLISSVSAIVLGVILGVVFYKLCSILICKLLEADIILGFYFFKSKNVILSALIFLMMDFITFIFNRISIARMKPVELLKSANVGEKEPKIKWVNLILGTICLGAGYFIAVTTKDPLAAINSFFLAVLLVIAGTYMLFVSGTVFVLKCLKKNKKYFYTKDHMPAVSGLLFRMKQNAVGLASIAILATGVLIMLSTTVSLYSGCSMALKKSHPEDLYLSTAYYENGEKIMVPDEVIIDIAKNAAKEHDLSIKSIVVQEYGGGIYTFADGKLVSGLMGEFTLDFSKLVEFAIITEDYYEKMCGKKLSLAENEIAYCPISIGKKTFTDKLVMDDIEFKITETLGSFPVTITGGSIIKSGGIVVANEEVFEKLIKIQEEKNVNAPDVEHRVAICYEDRKAMFENGFAMEESIKASLEEYIERNGSCVRDYMINGVWMDKAEMNGMYGTFLFLGIILGFVCLFSTALIIYYKQISEGYEDRVRFQIMKKIGMSETEVKKTIGSQIILVFFLPLIVAGIHVVFASPILVRLMKILMLASDSLFFICLAITFAIFGVVYILIYTGTARTYYKIVK
;
A
#
# COMPACT_ATOMS: atom_id res chain seq x y z
N MET A 1 -47.33 8.22 -26.15
CA MET A 1 -46.03 8.03 -26.87
C MET A 1 -45.64 6.56 -26.81
N LYS A 2 -45.28 5.94 -27.95
CA LYS A 2 -44.88 4.51 -28.01
C LYS A 2 -43.61 4.27 -27.17
N MET A 3 -43.53 3.14 -26.46
CA MET A 3 -42.42 2.78 -25.55
C MET A 3 -41.03 2.90 -26.21
N GLY A 4 -40.94 2.60 -27.52
CA GLY A 4 -39.69 2.68 -28.29
C GLY A 4 -39.18 4.09 -28.61
N PHE A 5 -39.98 5.16 -28.40
CA PHE A 5 -39.53 6.52 -28.70
C PHE A 5 -38.35 6.94 -27.82
N TYR A 6 -38.43 6.73 -26.50
CA TYR A 6 -37.39 7.14 -25.55
C TYR A 6 -36.09 6.37 -25.76
N PHE A 7 -36.19 5.08 -26.09
CA PHE A 7 -35.04 4.24 -26.41
C PHE A 7 -34.34 4.67 -27.71
N LYS A 8 -35.11 4.96 -28.77
CA LYS A 8 -34.55 5.49 -30.04
C LYS A 8 -33.90 6.85 -29.85
N LEU A 9 -34.49 7.71 -29.02
CA LEU A 9 -33.92 9.01 -28.68
C LEU A 9 -32.62 8.84 -27.88
N ALA A 10 -32.60 7.94 -26.90
CA ALA A 10 -31.40 7.60 -26.13
C ALA A 10 -30.24 7.12 -27.02
N LEU A 11 -30.48 6.19 -27.95
CA LEU A 11 -29.47 5.75 -28.91
C LEU A 11 -28.94 6.90 -29.77
N THR A 12 -29.84 7.76 -30.24
CA THR A 12 -29.47 8.93 -31.05
C THR A 12 -28.60 9.90 -30.24
N ASN A 13 -28.94 10.11 -28.98
CA ASN A 13 -28.20 10.97 -28.06
C ASN A 13 -26.81 10.42 -27.75
N ILE A 14 -26.69 9.12 -27.44
CA ILE A 14 -25.41 8.46 -27.22
C ILE A 14 -24.52 8.60 -28.45
N LYS A 15 -25.07 8.36 -29.65
CA LYS A 15 -24.32 8.47 -30.91
C LYS A 15 -23.84 9.91 -31.18
N LYS A 16 -24.69 10.91 -30.94
CA LYS A 16 -24.34 12.33 -31.11
C LYS A 16 -23.31 12.82 -30.08
N ASN A 17 -23.37 12.28 -28.86
CA ASN A 17 -22.54 12.68 -27.72
C ASN A 17 -21.47 11.63 -27.36
N TYR A 18 -21.00 10.82 -28.33
CA TYR A 18 -20.12 9.67 -28.07
C TYR A 18 -18.84 10.05 -27.31
N ARG A 19 -18.32 11.27 -27.52
CA ARG A 19 -17.11 11.80 -26.86
C ARG A 19 -17.22 11.85 -25.33
N PHE A 20 -18.44 11.86 -24.79
CA PHE A 20 -18.72 11.86 -23.36
C PHE A 20 -19.15 10.48 -22.83
N PHE A 21 -19.84 9.68 -23.66
CA PHE A 21 -20.31 8.35 -23.27
C PHE A 21 -19.23 7.27 -23.34
N ILE A 22 -18.40 7.26 -24.38
CA ILE A 22 -17.34 6.25 -24.54
C ILE A 22 -16.40 6.23 -23.33
N PRO A 23 -15.85 7.37 -22.86
CA PRO A 23 -14.94 7.33 -21.72
C PRO A 23 -15.65 6.89 -20.44
N ARG A 24 -16.96 7.13 -20.25
CA ARG A 24 -17.72 6.60 -19.09
C ARG A 24 -17.75 5.08 -19.14
N ILE A 25 -18.13 4.53 -20.29
CA ILE A 25 -18.20 3.08 -20.52
C ILE A 25 -16.81 2.44 -20.32
N LEU A 26 -15.74 3.07 -20.84
CA LEU A 26 -14.37 2.59 -20.65
C LEU A 26 -13.91 2.66 -19.19
N THR A 27 -14.29 3.72 -18.47
CA THR A 27 -13.98 3.86 -17.04
C THR A 27 -14.58 2.72 -16.26
N GLU A 28 -15.88 2.51 -16.43
CA GLU A 28 -16.68 1.55 -15.69
C GLU A 28 -16.32 0.10 -16.05
N SER A 29 -16.10 -0.19 -17.34
CA SER A 29 -15.62 -1.51 -17.80
C SER A 29 -14.21 -1.83 -17.28
N GLY A 30 -13.28 -0.87 -17.29
CA GLY A 30 -11.93 -1.06 -16.75
C GLY A 30 -11.94 -1.33 -15.24
N LEU A 31 -12.75 -0.57 -14.49
CA LEU A 31 -12.94 -0.77 -13.06
C LEU A 31 -13.57 -2.13 -12.74
N LEU A 32 -14.61 -2.53 -13.49
CA LEU A 32 -15.24 -3.83 -13.33
C LEU A 32 -14.26 -4.96 -13.65
N GLY A 33 -13.48 -4.84 -14.73
CA GLY A 33 -12.47 -5.83 -15.10
C GLY A 33 -11.42 -6.01 -14.01
N CYS A 34 -10.88 -4.91 -13.46
CA CYS A 34 -9.92 -4.96 -12.37
C CYS A 34 -10.54 -5.54 -11.07
N PHE A 35 -11.77 -5.14 -10.72
CA PHE A 35 -12.49 -5.69 -9.58
C PHE A 35 -12.70 -7.20 -9.76
N PHE A 36 -13.17 -7.64 -10.93
CA PHE A 36 -13.38 -9.05 -11.25
C PHE A 36 -12.09 -9.87 -11.10
N ILE A 37 -10.95 -9.36 -11.59
CA ILE A 37 -9.65 -10.04 -11.48
C ILE A 37 -9.27 -10.23 -10.01
N ILE A 38 -9.25 -9.15 -9.21
CA ILE A 38 -8.88 -9.22 -7.79
C ILE A 38 -9.86 -10.14 -7.03
N PHE A 39 -11.16 -9.95 -7.24
CA PHE A 39 -12.20 -10.70 -6.56
C PHE A 39 -12.19 -12.20 -6.89
N THR A 40 -11.81 -12.55 -8.13
CA THR A 40 -11.68 -13.95 -8.56
C THR A 40 -10.40 -14.57 -8.03
N LEU A 41 -9.28 -13.85 -8.03
CA LEU A 41 -8.03 -14.32 -7.42
C LEU A 41 -8.17 -14.57 -5.92
N ALA A 42 -8.94 -13.74 -5.21
CA ALA A 42 -9.23 -13.92 -3.78
C ALA A 42 -9.96 -15.23 -3.45
N GLN A 43 -10.67 -15.83 -4.41
CA GLN A 43 -11.50 -17.02 -4.22
C GLN A 43 -11.00 -18.23 -5.02
N ASP A 44 -9.80 -18.16 -5.59
CA ASP A 44 -9.20 -19.30 -6.28
C ASP A 44 -8.45 -20.20 -5.28
N GLU A 45 -9.13 -21.26 -4.83
CA GLU A 45 -8.60 -22.25 -3.90
C GLU A 45 -7.33 -22.96 -4.41
N ARG A 46 -7.04 -22.95 -5.71
CA ARG A 46 -5.83 -23.57 -6.24
C ARG A 46 -4.64 -22.65 -6.03
N LEU A 47 -4.84 -21.35 -6.30
CA LEU A 47 -3.82 -20.34 -6.03
C LEU A 47 -3.62 -20.09 -4.54
N SER A 48 -4.57 -20.46 -3.68
CA SER A 48 -4.34 -20.43 -2.23
C SER A 48 -3.55 -21.63 -1.71
N LYS A 49 -3.45 -22.71 -2.50
CA LYS A 49 -2.77 -23.96 -2.13
C LYS A 49 -1.37 -24.10 -2.76
N ILE A 50 -0.99 -23.24 -3.69
CA ILE A 50 0.39 -23.19 -4.16
C ILE A 50 1.31 -22.66 -3.06
N ARG A 51 2.60 -22.94 -3.21
CA ARG A 51 3.67 -22.35 -2.40
C ARG A 51 3.53 -20.82 -2.31
N GLY A 52 3.50 -20.27 -1.09
CA GLY A 52 3.30 -18.84 -0.82
C GLY A 52 1.88 -18.32 -1.15
N GLY A 53 0.96 -19.18 -1.56
CA GLY A 53 -0.40 -18.83 -1.96
C GLY A 53 -1.35 -18.51 -0.80
N SER A 54 -0.98 -18.89 0.42
CA SER A 54 -1.76 -18.75 1.65
C SER A 54 -2.28 -17.31 1.90
N TYR A 55 -1.50 -16.30 1.49
CA TYR A 55 -1.82 -14.89 1.68
C TYR A 55 -2.78 -14.30 0.62
N LEU A 56 -2.95 -14.95 -0.54
CA LEU A 56 -3.77 -14.42 -1.64
C LEU A 56 -5.21 -14.11 -1.21
N PRO A 57 -5.96 -15.03 -0.57
CA PRO A 57 -7.36 -14.77 -0.22
C PRO A 57 -7.54 -13.54 0.65
N THR A 58 -6.68 -13.38 1.66
CA THR A 58 -6.76 -12.27 2.62
C THR A 58 -6.40 -10.93 1.98
N ILE A 59 -5.25 -10.85 1.30
CA ILE A 59 -4.75 -9.59 0.72
C ILE A 59 -5.63 -9.17 -0.49
N MET A 60 -6.01 -10.11 -1.37
CA MET A 60 -6.92 -9.81 -2.48
C MET A 60 -8.34 -9.50 -2.00
N GLY A 61 -8.79 -10.13 -0.91
CA GLY A 61 -10.06 -9.81 -0.25
C GLY A 61 -10.09 -8.36 0.21
N PHE A 62 -9.04 -7.90 0.91
CA PHE A 62 -8.88 -6.49 1.28
C PHE A 62 -8.82 -5.58 0.04
N GLY A 63 -8.05 -5.98 -0.98
CA GLY A 63 -7.97 -5.29 -2.27
C GLY A 63 -9.33 -5.12 -2.96
N SER A 64 -10.20 -6.12 -2.86
CA SER A 64 -11.56 -6.09 -3.42
C SER A 64 -12.44 -5.05 -2.74
N VAL A 65 -12.29 -4.85 -1.42
CA VAL A 65 -12.98 -3.77 -0.69
C VAL A 65 -12.47 -2.41 -1.13
N VAL A 66 -11.14 -2.24 -1.18
CA VAL A 66 -10.50 -0.97 -1.59
C VAL A 66 -10.92 -0.58 -3.01
N ILE A 67 -10.84 -1.50 -3.97
CA ILE A 67 -11.22 -1.22 -5.35
C ILE A 67 -12.73 -1.00 -5.52
N SER A 68 -13.58 -1.59 -4.68
CA SER A 68 -15.02 -1.31 -4.66
C SER A 68 -15.31 0.14 -4.25
N ILE A 69 -14.69 0.61 -3.17
CA ILE A 69 -14.83 2.00 -2.68
C ILE A 69 -14.31 2.97 -3.74
N LEU A 70 -13.14 2.69 -4.31
CA LEU A 70 -12.54 3.50 -5.36
C LEU A 70 -13.42 3.54 -6.62
N SER A 71 -13.95 2.39 -7.04
CA SER A 71 -14.86 2.29 -8.18
C SER A 71 -16.12 3.12 -7.97
N PHE A 72 -16.72 3.06 -6.78
CA PHE A 72 -17.90 3.87 -6.45
C PHE A 72 -17.63 5.37 -6.61
N ILE A 73 -16.52 5.88 -6.06
CA ILE A 73 -16.15 7.30 -6.16
C ILE A 73 -15.94 7.71 -7.63
N LEU A 74 -15.29 6.87 -8.42
CA LEU A 74 -14.96 7.16 -9.82
C LEU A 74 -16.16 7.07 -10.75
N VAL A 75 -17.04 6.09 -10.54
CA VAL A 75 -18.32 5.97 -11.27
C VAL A 75 -19.19 7.19 -10.98
N LEU A 76 -19.28 7.64 -9.73
CA LEU A 76 -19.96 8.88 -9.37
C LEU A 76 -19.35 10.10 -10.07
N TYR A 77 -18.02 10.20 -10.09
CA TYR A 77 -17.33 11.28 -10.79
C TYR A 77 -17.64 11.29 -12.28
N ALA A 78 -17.45 10.16 -12.97
CA ALA A 78 -17.70 10.02 -14.41
C ALA A 78 -19.16 10.36 -14.77
N ASN A 79 -20.11 9.88 -13.96
CA ASN A 79 -21.52 10.19 -14.13
C ASN A 79 -21.83 11.68 -13.89
N SER A 80 -21.28 12.28 -12.83
CA SER A 80 -21.48 13.71 -12.53
C SER A 80 -20.94 14.61 -13.66
N PHE A 81 -19.84 14.20 -14.29
CA PHE A 81 -19.25 14.88 -15.43
C PHE A 81 -20.17 14.81 -16.66
N LEU A 82 -20.64 13.62 -17.02
CA LEU A 82 -21.58 13.42 -18.14
C LEU A 82 -22.83 14.29 -17.96
N MET A 83 -23.38 14.31 -16.75
CA MET A 83 -24.54 15.13 -16.42
C MET A 83 -24.26 16.63 -16.52
N LYS A 84 -23.08 17.10 -16.09
CA LYS A 84 -22.69 18.52 -16.18
C LYS A 84 -22.62 19.00 -17.63
N GLN A 85 -22.05 18.19 -18.53
CA GLN A 85 -21.94 18.54 -19.96
C GLN A 85 -23.30 18.61 -20.66
N ARG A 86 -24.25 17.77 -20.23
CA ARG A 86 -25.56 17.63 -20.89
C ARG A 86 -26.68 18.47 -20.29
N LYS A 87 -26.39 19.31 -19.29
CA LYS A 87 -27.42 20.18 -18.68
C LYS A 87 -28.12 21.10 -19.69
N LYS A 88 -27.39 21.64 -20.69
CA LYS A 88 -27.98 22.49 -21.74
C LYS A 88 -28.97 21.72 -22.63
N GLU A 89 -28.65 20.47 -22.95
CA GLU A 89 -29.51 19.56 -23.72
C GLU A 89 -30.83 19.30 -22.97
N PHE A 90 -30.77 19.01 -21.67
CA PHE A 90 -31.96 18.81 -20.84
C PHE A 90 -32.77 20.10 -20.64
N GLY A 91 -32.10 21.26 -20.59
CA GLY A 91 -32.75 22.56 -20.58
C GLY A 91 -33.56 22.80 -21.85
N LEU A 92 -32.97 22.50 -23.02
CA LEU A 92 -33.63 22.62 -24.32
C LEU A 92 -34.84 21.70 -24.43
N TYR A 93 -34.74 20.44 -23.97
CA TYR A 93 -35.88 19.51 -23.96
C TYR A 93 -37.06 20.05 -23.15
N ASN A 94 -36.81 20.64 -21.97
CA ASN A 94 -37.89 21.24 -21.17
C ASN A 94 -38.51 22.46 -21.88
N VAL A 95 -37.70 23.27 -22.57
CA VAL A 95 -38.17 24.45 -23.32
C VAL A 95 -39.00 24.05 -24.55
N LEU A 96 -38.65 22.92 -25.18
CA LEU A 96 -39.40 22.32 -26.29
C LEU A 96 -40.64 21.51 -25.83
N GLY A 97 -41.03 21.60 -24.55
CA GLY A 97 -42.26 21.01 -24.02
C GLY A 97 -42.13 19.58 -23.44
N MET A 98 -40.92 19.00 -23.37
CA MET A 98 -40.75 17.72 -22.67
C MET A 98 -40.82 17.90 -21.15
N GLU A 99 -41.82 17.31 -20.51
CA GLU A 99 -41.86 17.24 -19.05
C GLU A 99 -40.63 16.54 -18.44
N LYS A 100 -40.28 16.91 -17.20
CA LYS A 100 -39.20 16.28 -16.41
C LYS A 100 -39.31 14.75 -16.30
N LYS A 101 -40.53 14.19 -16.36
CA LYS A 101 -40.76 12.74 -16.36
C LYS A 101 -40.29 12.09 -17.67
N HIS A 102 -40.49 12.76 -18.81
CA HIS A 102 -40.06 12.28 -20.13
C HIS A 102 -38.52 12.34 -20.26
N VAL A 103 -37.91 13.44 -19.82
CA VAL A 103 -36.43 13.55 -19.78
C VAL A 103 -35.82 12.46 -18.89
N GLY A 104 -36.46 12.15 -17.76
CA GLY A 104 -36.04 11.04 -16.90
C GLY A 104 -36.08 9.67 -17.56
N ARG A 105 -37.09 9.37 -18.41
CA ARG A 105 -37.18 8.10 -19.15
C ARG A 105 -36.09 7.98 -20.21
N VAL A 106 -35.73 9.09 -20.86
CA VAL A 106 -34.60 9.14 -21.80
C VAL A 106 -33.31 8.86 -21.05
N LEU A 107 -33.07 9.54 -19.93
CA LEU A 107 -31.88 9.30 -19.10
C LEU A 107 -31.78 7.86 -18.60
N PHE A 108 -32.89 7.29 -18.13
CA PHE A 108 -32.91 5.88 -17.71
C PHE A 108 -32.45 4.97 -18.84
N SER A 109 -32.98 5.16 -20.04
CA SER A 109 -32.60 4.37 -21.22
C SER A 109 -31.13 4.55 -21.59
N GLU A 110 -30.61 5.78 -21.51
CA GLU A 110 -29.20 6.07 -21.79
C GLU A 110 -28.25 5.46 -20.75
N SER A 111 -28.57 5.61 -19.47
CA SER A 111 -27.84 5.00 -18.36
C SER A 111 -27.86 3.48 -18.50
N LEU A 112 -29.02 2.87 -18.75
CA LEU A 112 -29.15 1.43 -18.92
C LEU A 112 -28.30 0.90 -20.09
N ILE A 113 -28.38 1.54 -21.27
CA ILE A 113 -27.58 1.12 -22.45
C ILE A 113 -26.08 1.20 -22.13
N SER A 114 -25.64 2.30 -21.53
CA SER A 114 -24.22 2.50 -21.24
C SER A 114 -23.71 1.57 -20.13
N SER A 115 -24.50 1.32 -19.10
CA SER A 115 -24.17 0.39 -18.02
C SER A 115 -24.13 -1.07 -18.50
N VAL A 116 -25.11 -1.51 -19.29
CA VAL A 116 -25.07 -2.86 -19.89
C VAL A 116 -23.84 -3.00 -20.79
N SER A 117 -23.53 -1.99 -21.60
CA SER A 117 -22.34 -2.00 -22.45
C SER A 117 -21.04 -2.06 -21.63
N ALA A 118 -20.97 -1.31 -20.53
CA ALA A 118 -19.82 -1.30 -19.64
C ALA A 118 -19.65 -2.63 -18.90
N ILE A 119 -20.74 -3.23 -18.43
CA ILE A 119 -20.71 -4.53 -17.74
C ILE A 119 -20.26 -5.64 -18.70
N VAL A 120 -20.85 -5.70 -19.89
CA VAL A 120 -20.47 -6.70 -20.91
C VAL A 120 -19.00 -6.54 -21.26
N LEU A 121 -18.55 -5.32 -21.56
CA LEU A 121 -17.15 -5.06 -21.90
C LEU A 121 -16.21 -5.35 -20.71
N GLY A 122 -16.59 -4.97 -19.49
CA GLY A 122 -15.77 -5.14 -18.29
C GLY A 122 -15.61 -6.59 -17.89
N VAL A 123 -16.66 -7.40 -17.99
CA VAL A 123 -16.57 -8.86 -17.80
C VAL A 123 -15.68 -9.48 -18.87
N ILE A 124 -15.84 -9.11 -20.14
CA ILE A 124 -14.97 -9.60 -21.23
C ILE A 124 -13.50 -9.26 -20.93
N LEU A 125 -13.20 -8.01 -20.59
CA LEU A 125 -11.84 -7.57 -20.26
C LEU A 125 -11.30 -8.32 -19.03
N GLY A 126 -12.10 -8.44 -17.97
CA GLY A 126 -11.73 -9.16 -16.76
C GLY A 126 -11.40 -10.63 -17.05
N VAL A 127 -12.23 -11.32 -17.82
CA VAL A 127 -12.02 -12.72 -18.22
C VAL A 127 -10.76 -12.88 -19.08
N VAL A 128 -10.57 -12.01 -20.06
CA VAL A 128 -9.41 -12.06 -20.97
C VAL A 128 -8.10 -11.82 -20.22
N PHE A 129 -8.06 -10.83 -19.33
CA PHE A 129 -6.84 -10.47 -18.59
C PHE A 129 -6.62 -11.32 -17.34
N TYR A 130 -7.63 -12.02 -16.83
CA TYR A 130 -7.48 -12.87 -15.64
C TYR A 130 -6.34 -13.89 -15.79
N LYS A 131 -6.23 -14.56 -16.94
CA LYS A 131 -5.14 -15.54 -17.18
C LYS A 131 -3.76 -14.89 -17.17
N LEU A 132 -3.63 -13.69 -17.73
CA LEU A 132 -2.38 -12.94 -17.68
C LEU A 132 -2.03 -12.59 -16.22
N CYS A 133 -3.02 -12.14 -15.46
CA CYS A 133 -2.87 -11.80 -14.05
C CYS A 133 -2.56 -13.01 -13.16
N SER A 134 -3.15 -14.17 -13.43
CA SER A 134 -2.88 -15.40 -12.68
C SER A 134 -1.45 -15.90 -12.93
N ILE A 135 -0.93 -15.78 -14.16
CA ILE A 135 0.47 -16.09 -14.45
C ILE A 135 1.40 -15.06 -13.80
N LEU A 136 1.04 -13.78 -13.84
CA LEU A 136 1.81 -12.72 -13.20
C LEU A 136 1.94 -12.94 -11.69
N ILE A 137 0.86 -13.30 -10.99
CA ILE A 137 0.91 -13.58 -9.55
C ILE A 137 1.76 -14.83 -9.27
N CYS A 138 1.61 -15.94 -9.98
CA CYS A 138 2.49 -17.11 -9.82
C CYS A 138 3.97 -16.76 -9.98
N LYS A 139 4.30 -15.91 -10.98
CA LYS A 139 5.68 -15.45 -11.20
C LYS A 139 6.19 -14.56 -10.08
N LEU A 140 5.36 -13.69 -9.51
CA LEU A 140 5.72 -12.87 -8.36
C LEU A 140 5.87 -13.69 -7.08
N LEU A 141 5.18 -14.83 -6.98
CA LEU A 141 5.30 -15.76 -5.86
C LEU A 141 6.52 -16.69 -5.98
N GLU A 142 7.21 -16.71 -7.12
CA GLU A 142 8.19 -17.74 -7.47
C GLU A 142 7.60 -19.16 -7.30
N ALA A 143 6.34 -19.35 -7.65
CA ALA A 143 5.61 -20.60 -7.52
C ALA A 143 5.30 -21.24 -8.89
N ASP A 144 4.97 -22.53 -8.88
CA ASP A 144 4.60 -23.24 -10.08
C ASP A 144 3.41 -22.61 -10.80
N ILE A 145 3.54 -22.50 -12.12
CA ILE A 145 2.50 -21.93 -12.96
C ILE A 145 1.40 -22.98 -13.14
N ILE A 146 0.28 -22.81 -12.44
CA ILE A 146 -0.92 -23.61 -12.68
C ILE A 146 -1.53 -23.19 -14.01
N LEU A 147 -1.25 -23.95 -15.07
CA LEU A 147 -1.84 -23.75 -16.38
C LEU A 147 -3.25 -24.36 -16.46
N GLY A 148 -4.26 -23.53 -16.71
CA GLY A 148 -5.61 -24.02 -16.90
C GLY A 148 -6.64 -22.95 -17.29
N PHE A 149 -7.65 -23.35 -18.05
CA PHE A 149 -8.75 -22.50 -18.54
C PHE A 149 -9.98 -22.57 -17.61
N TYR A 150 -9.81 -22.23 -16.34
CA TYR A 150 -10.85 -22.43 -15.31
C TYR A 150 -11.54 -21.13 -14.85
N PHE A 151 -11.69 -20.19 -15.78
CA PHE A 151 -12.06 -18.78 -15.58
C PHE A 151 -13.57 -18.52 -15.33
N PHE A 152 -14.41 -19.56 -15.27
CA PHE A 152 -15.87 -19.44 -15.21
C PHE A 152 -16.48 -20.04 -13.94
N LYS A 153 -16.04 -19.58 -12.75
CA LYS A 153 -16.96 -19.63 -11.59
C LYS A 153 -18.05 -18.58 -11.86
N SER A 154 -19.19 -19.01 -12.40
CA SER A 154 -20.33 -18.15 -12.77
C SER A 154 -20.76 -17.21 -11.63
N LYS A 155 -20.63 -17.68 -10.38
CA LYS A 155 -20.81 -16.89 -9.16
C LYS A 155 -20.02 -15.58 -9.15
N ASN A 156 -18.75 -15.60 -9.53
CA ASN A 156 -17.89 -14.40 -9.46
C ASN A 156 -18.29 -13.37 -10.50
N VAL A 157 -18.60 -13.83 -11.73
CA VAL A 157 -19.09 -12.96 -12.80
C VAL A 157 -20.39 -12.27 -12.40
N ILE A 158 -21.35 -13.04 -11.86
CA ILE A 158 -22.65 -12.54 -11.43
C ILE A 158 -22.48 -11.52 -10.31
N LEU A 159 -21.67 -11.83 -9.29
CA LEU A 159 -21.49 -10.96 -8.14
C LEU A 159 -20.77 -9.65 -8.51
N SER A 160 -19.73 -9.71 -9.35
CA SER A 160 -19.07 -8.51 -9.89
C SER A 160 -20.04 -7.64 -10.70
N ALA A 161 -20.86 -8.25 -11.58
CA ALA A 161 -21.86 -7.52 -12.34
C ALA A 161 -22.93 -6.88 -11.43
N LEU A 162 -23.41 -7.59 -10.41
CA LEU A 162 -24.40 -7.07 -9.46
C LEU A 162 -23.90 -5.86 -8.67
N ILE A 163 -22.63 -5.88 -8.23
CA ILE A 163 -22.03 -4.74 -7.52
C ILE A 163 -22.02 -3.49 -8.40
N PHE A 164 -21.61 -3.62 -9.67
CA PHE A 164 -21.59 -2.47 -10.59
C PHE A 164 -23.00 -2.02 -11.00
N LEU A 165 -23.94 -2.95 -11.18
CA LEU A 165 -25.36 -2.62 -11.37
C LEU A 165 -25.92 -1.81 -10.18
N MET A 166 -25.54 -2.17 -8.95
CA MET A 166 -25.94 -1.43 -7.75
C MET A 166 -25.34 -0.01 -7.74
N MET A 167 -24.05 0.14 -8.09
CA MET A 167 -23.42 1.45 -8.24
C MET A 167 -24.12 2.31 -9.28
N ASP A 168 -24.46 1.74 -10.44
CA ASP A 168 -25.19 2.42 -11.49
C ASP A 168 -26.60 2.81 -11.08
N PHE A 169 -27.30 1.95 -10.36
CA PHE A 169 -28.62 2.26 -9.82
C PHE A 169 -28.56 3.47 -8.87
N ILE A 170 -27.54 3.55 -8.02
CA ILE A 170 -27.30 4.72 -7.16
C ILE A 170 -27.04 5.97 -8.01
N THR A 171 -26.21 5.88 -9.05
CA THR A 171 -25.95 7.03 -9.94
C THR A 171 -27.22 7.48 -10.66
N PHE A 172 -28.09 6.56 -11.04
CA PHE A 172 -29.37 6.84 -11.66
C PHE A 172 -30.30 7.61 -10.71
N ILE A 173 -30.36 7.23 -9.42
CA ILE A 173 -31.09 7.97 -8.39
C ILE A 173 -30.57 9.42 -8.31
N PHE A 174 -29.25 9.61 -8.25
CA PHE A 174 -28.67 10.96 -8.24
C PHE A 174 -28.99 11.76 -9.51
N ASN A 175 -28.98 11.12 -10.68
CA ASN A 175 -29.37 11.75 -11.95
C ASN A 175 -30.83 12.20 -11.92
N ARG A 176 -31.71 11.36 -11.38
CA ARG A 176 -33.14 11.66 -11.26
C ARG A 176 -33.39 12.86 -10.35
N ILE A 177 -32.72 12.91 -9.19
CA ILE A 177 -32.78 14.05 -8.26
C ILE A 177 -32.24 15.32 -8.94
N SER A 178 -31.14 15.20 -9.68
CA SER A 178 -30.55 16.32 -10.42
C SER A 178 -31.53 16.93 -11.43
N ILE A 179 -32.21 16.10 -12.23
CA ILE A 179 -33.27 16.56 -13.15
C ILE A 179 -34.43 17.21 -12.41
N ALA A 180 -34.92 16.60 -11.33
CA ALA A 180 -36.08 17.11 -10.61
C ALA A 180 -35.83 18.56 -10.14
N ARG A 181 -34.60 18.85 -9.72
CA ARG A 181 -34.14 20.16 -9.23
C ARG A 181 -33.71 21.14 -10.33
N MET A 182 -33.60 20.73 -11.60
CA MET A 182 -33.20 21.62 -12.68
C MET A 182 -34.28 22.67 -12.99
N LYS A 183 -33.85 23.93 -13.09
CA LYS A 183 -34.66 25.07 -13.53
C LYS A 183 -34.25 25.46 -14.96
N PRO A 184 -35.10 25.21 -15.99
CA PRO A 184 -34.75 25.44 -17.39
C PRO A 184 -34.31 26.88 -17.71
N VAL A 185 -34.95 27.86 -17.06
CA VAL A 185 -34.63 29.29 -17.23
C VAL A 185 -33.22 29.64 -16.76
N GLU A 186 -32.75 29.04 -15.66
CA GLU A 186 -31.38 29.22 -15.19
C GLU A 186 -30.37 28.57 -16.14
N LEU A 187 -30.72 27.44 -16.77
CA LEU A 187 -29.85 26.75 -17.72
C LEU A 187 -29.63 27.54 -19.02
N LEU A 188 -30.68 28.17 -19.57
CA LEU A 188 -30.56 29.04 -20.75
C LEU A 188 -29.89 30.38 -20.44
N LYS A 189 -30.17 30.97 -19.27
CA LYS A 189 -29.51 32.23 -18.84
C LYS A 189 -28.06 32.03 -18.37
N SER A 190 -27.65 30.83 -17.99
CA SER A 190 -26.28 30.55 -17.50
C SER A 190 -25.17 30.90 -18.50
N ALA A 191 -25.46 30.93 -19.80
CA ALA A 191 -24.49 31.36 -20.82
C ALA A 191 -24.29 32.89 -20.87
N ASN A 192 -25.27 33.66 -20.39
CA ASN A 192 -25.31 35.13 -20.48
C ASN A 192 -25.04 35.84 -19.14
N VAL A 193 -24.97 35.11 -18.02
CA VAL A 193 -24.58 35.67 -16.73
C VAL A 193 -23.08 35.49 -16.56
N GLY A 194 -22.33 36.59 -16.62
CA GLY A 194 -20.88 36.57 -16.40
C GLY A 194 -20.51 35.85 -15.09
N GLU A 195 -19.51 34.99 -15.14
CA GLU A 195 -19.05 34.25 -13.97
C GLU A 195 -18.58 35.24 -12.88
N LYS A 196 -19.23 35.22 -11.72
CA LYS A 196 -18.79 36.04 -10.57
C LYS A 196 -17.46 35.50 -10.03
N GLU A 197 -16.54 36.42 -9.72
CA GLU A 197 -15.25 36.12 -9.10
C GLU A 197 -15.47 35.26 -7.83
N PRO A 198 -14.75 34.13 -7.66
CA PRO A 198 -14.91 33.32 -6.47
C PRO A 198 -14.52 34.09 -5.20
N LYS A 199 -15.34 33.96 -4.16
CA LYS A 199 -15.01 34.45 -2.82
C LYS A 199 -14.16 33.40 -2.10
N ILE A 200 -13.19 33.85 -1.32
CA ILE A 200 -12.43 32.98 -0.44
C ILE A 200 -13.38 32.48 0.64
N LYS A 201 -13.59 31.16 0.73
CA LYS A 201 -14.32 30.55 1.85
C LYS A 201 -13.32 30.32 2.99
N TRP A 202 -13.18 31.32 3.86
CA TRP A 202 -12.19 31.32 4.95
C TRP A 202 -12.32 30.12 5.88
N VAL A 203 -13.55 29.69 6.20
CA VAL A 203 -13.79 28.50 7.04
C VAL A 203 -13.12 27.26 6.43
N ASN A 204 -13.34 27.00 5.14
CA ASN A 204 -12.71 25.88 4.44
C ASN A 204 -11.18 26.02 4.36
N LEU A 205 -10.67 27.26 4.23
CA LEU A 205 -9.23 27.49 4.20
C LEU A 205 -8.57 27.13 5.55
N ILE A 206 -9.17 27.60 6.65
CA ILE A 206 -8.67 27.35 8.01
C ILE A 206 -8.81 25.87 8.36
N LEU A 207 -10.00 25.29 8.20
CA LEU A 207 -10.23 23.86 8.47
C LEU A 207 -9.35 22.97 7.60
N GLY A 208 -9.19 23.31 6.32
CA GLY A 208 -8.32 22.57 5.41
C GLY A 208 -6.85 22.60 5.83
N THR A 209 -6.38 23.77 6.29
CA THR A 209 -5.01 23.94 6.80
C THR A 209 -4.80 23.15 8.09
N ILE A 210 -5.77 23.20 9.01
CA ILE A 210 -5.72 22.43 10.27
C ILE A 210 -5.73 20.93 9.99
N CYS A 211 -6.64 20.44 9.14
CA CYS A 211 -6.71 19.02 8.81
C CYS A 211 -5.42 18.53 8.15
N LEU A 212 -4.89 19.26 7.16
CA LEU A 212 -3.66 18.88 6.48
C LEU A 212 -2.46 18.91 7.45
N GLY A 213 -2.34 19.98 8.25
CA GLY A 213 -1.29 20.14 9.25
C GLY A 213 -1.34 19.05 10.32
N ALA A 214 -2.53 18.70 10.82
CA ALA A 214 -2.72 17.62 11.78
C ALA A 214 -2.35 16.25 11.20
N GLY A 215 -2.78 15.97 9.96
CA GLY A 215 -2.41 14.73 9.26
C GLY A 215 -0.90 14.60 9.08
N TYR A 216 -0.22 15.68 8.69
CA TYR A 216 1.24 15.72 8.57
C TYR A 216 1.94 15.60 9.92
N PHE A 217 1.42 16.27 10.94
CA PHE A 217 1.96 16.18 12.29
C PHE A 217 1.90 14.74 12.80
N ILE A 218 0.77 14.05 12.66
CA ILE A 218 0.62 12.64 13.03
C ILE A 218 1.63 11.78 12.26
N ALA A 219 1.74 11.97 10.94
CA ALA A 219 2.65 11.19 10.09
C ALA A 219 4.13 11.35 10.47
N VAL A 220 4.55 12.55 10.89
CA VAL A 220 5.95 12.82 11.26
C VAL A 220 6.26 12.45 12.71
N THR A 221 5.31 12.61 13.63
CA THR A 221 5.53 12.41 15.07
C THR A 221 5.31 10.97 15.54
N THR A 222 4.63 10.13 14.76
CA THR A 222 4.43 8.72 15.10
C THR A 222 5.75 7.96 15.03
N LYS A 223 6.28 7.60 16.20
CA LYS A 223 7.56 6.85 16.33
C LYS A 223 7.36 5.35 16.46
N ASP A 224 6.30 4.95 17.16
CA ASP A 224 5.98 3.56 17.43
C ASP A 224 5.40 2.87 16.18
N PRO A 225 5.99 1.74 15.73
CA PRO A 225 5.47 0.99 14.58
C PRO A 225 4.03 0.51 14.74
N LEU A 226 3.62 0.04 15.92
CA LEU A 226 2.27 -0.51 16.10
C LEU A 226 1.20 0.59 16.09
N ALA A 227 1.46 1.70 16.80
CA ALA A 227 0.62 2.89 16.73
C ALA A 227 0.53 3.46 15.29
N ALA A 228 1.54 3.24 14.44
CA ALA A 228 1.53 3.67 13.04
C ALA A 228 0.38 3.06 12.24
N ILE A 229 -0.10 1.86 12.57
CA ILE A 229 -1.24 1.22 11.87
C ILE A 229 -2.48 2.11 11.95
N ASN A 230 -2.91 2.46 13.16
CA ASN A 230 -4.12 3.27 13.37
C ASN A 230 -3.89 4.74 12.98
N SER A 231 -2.73 5.29 13.33
CA SER A 231 -2.37 6.68 13.02
C SER A 231 -2.28 6.94 11.51
N PHE A 232 -1.86 5.96 10.72
CA PHE A 232 -1.79 6.09 9.26
C PHE A 232 -3.16 6.28 8.63
N PHE A 233 -4.16 5.48 9.00
CA PHE A 233 -5.51 5.63 8.47
C PHE A 233 -6.12 6.99 8.84
N LEU A 234 -5.96 7.44 10.09
CA LEU A 234 -6.42 8.76 10.51
C LEU A 234 -5.71 9.89 9.75
N ALA A 235 -4.39 9.82 9.61
CA ALA A 235 -3.60 10.80 8.86
C ALA A 235 -4.04 10.87 7.40
N VAL A 236 -4.27 9.72 6.73
CA VAL A 236 -4.74 9.67 5.33
C VAL A 236 -6.11 10.34 5.19
N LEU A 237 -7.06 10.07 6.08
CA LEU A 237 -8.39 10.71 6.03
C LEU A 237 -8.30 12.23 6.21
N LEU A 238 -7.48 12.70 7.14
CA LEU A 238 -7.23 14.14 7.36
C LEU A 238 -6.55 14.81 6.17
N VAL A 239 -5.55 14.15 5.56
CA VAL A 239 -4.87 14.64 4.37
C VAL A 239 -5.84 14.71 3.19
N ILE A 240 -6.68 13.69 2.96
CA ILE A 240 -7.71 13.71 1.92
C ILE A 240 -8.68 14.89 2.13
N ALA A 241 -9.23 15.04 3.34
CA ALA A 241 -10.19 16.11 3.63
C ALA A 241 -9.55 17.50 3.49
N GLY A 242 -8.35 17.67 4.06
CA GLY A 242 -7.57 18.92 3.99
C GLY A 242 -7.25 19.30 2.54
N THR A 243 -6.83 18.33 1.74
CA THR A 243 -6.51 18.52 0.31
C THR A 243 -7.72 19.02 -0.48
N TYR A 244 -8.89 18.39 -0.33
CA TYR A 244 -10.11 18.86 -0.99
C TYR A 244 -10.47 20.30 -0.59
N MET A 245 -10.42 20.63 0.70
CA MET A 245 -10.74 21.98 1.18
C MET A 245 -9.74 23.03 0.67
N LEU A 246 -8.45 22.71 0.67
CA LEU A 246 -7.38 23.62 0.22
C LEU A 246 -7.35 23.80 -1.30
N PHE A 247 -7.65 22.77 -2.08
CA PHE A 247 -7.80 22.96 -3.52
C PHE A 247 -8.99 23.87 -3.85
N VAL A 248 -10.10 23.79 -3.10
CA VAL A 248 -11.29 24.64 -3.32
C VAL A 248 -11.08 26.07 -2.86
N SER A 249 -10.47 26.30 -1.70
CA SER A 249 -10.33 27.64 -1.10
C SER A 249 -8.92 28.23 -1.16
N GLY A 250 -7.89 27.40 -0.95
CA GLY A 250 -6.49 27.79 -0.93
C GLY A 250 -5.96 28.24 -2.30
N THR A 251 -6.31 27.53 -3.37
CA THR A 251 -5.93 27.96 -4.73
C THR A 251 -6.49 29.33 -5.08
N VAL A 252 -7.75 29.61 -4.70
CA VAL A 252 -8.39 30.92 -4.88
C VAL A 252 -7.68 31.98 -4.03
N PHE A 253 -7.33 31.68 -2.78
CA PHE A 253 -6.57 32.57 -1.92
C PHE A 253 -5.21 32.94 -2.54
N VAL A 254 -4.42 31.96 -2.97
CA VAL A 254 -3.11 32.16 -3.62
C VAL A 254 -3.24 33.02 -4.87
N LEU A 255 -4.22 32.73 -5.74
CA LEU A 255 -4.44 33.53 -6.94
C LEU A 255 -4.85 34.98 -6.64
N LYS A 256 -5.61 35.24 -5.57
CA LYS A 256 -5.91 36.60 -5.12
C LYS A 256 -4.69 37.32 -4.56
N CYS A 257 -3.81 36.62 -3.84
CA CYS A 257 -2.53 37.19 -3.41
C CYS A 257 -1.64 37.55 -4.60
N LEU A 258 -1.56 36.68 -5.62
CA LEU A 258 -0.83 36.98 -6.87
C LEU A 258 -1.45 38.17 -7.61
N LYS A 259 -2.78 38.30 -7.64
CA LYS A 259 -3.50 39.46 -8.20
C LYS A 259 -3.22 40.75 -7.44
N LYS A 260 -3.04 40.68 -6.10
CA LYS A 260 -2.72 41.84 -5.26
C LYS A 260 -1.27 42.33 -5.46
N ASN A 261 -0.36 41.45 -5.85
CA ASN A 261 1.02 41.82 -6.17
C ASN A 261 1.09 42.54 -7.53
N LYS A 262 1.05 43.88 -7.50
CA LYS A 262 1.04 44.72 -8.71
C LYS A 262 2.24 44.47 -9.64
N LYS A 263 3.44 44.22 -9.09
CA LYS A 263 4.66 43.96 -9.87
C LYS A 263 4.54 42.68 -10.70
N TYR A 264 3.93 41.64 -10.13
CA TYR A 264 3.70 40.38 -10.83
C TYR A 264 2.51 40.45 -11.79
N PHE A 265 1.37 40.99 -11.31
CA PHE A 265 0.09 40.94 -12.01
C PHE A 265 0.05 41.76 -13.30
N TYR A 266 0.60 42.98 -13.32
CA TYR A 266 0.56 43.86 -14.50
C TYR A 266 1.57 43.52 -15.59
N THR A 267 2.23 42.36 -15.50
CA THR A 267 3.08 41.85 -16.58
C THR A 267 2.19 41.25 -17.69
N LYS A 268 2.49 41.56 -18.96
CA LYS A 268 1.74 41.13 -20.16
C LYS A 268 1.35 39.64 -20.18
N ASP A 269 2.24 38.78 -19.69
CA ASP A 269 2.02 37.32 -19.70
C ASP A 269 1.23 36.81 -18.48
N HIS A 270 1.27 37.54 -17.36
CA HIS A 270 0.70 37.08 -16.07
C HIS A 270 -0.72 37.56 -15.85
N MET A 271 -1.07 38.77 -16.29
CA MET A 271 -2.41 39.34 -16.09
C MET A 271 -3.52 38.44 -16.65
N PRO A 272 -3.44 37.94 -17.90
CA PRO A 272 -4.47 37.08 -18.48
C PRO A 272 -4.45 35.69 -17.83
N ALA A 273 -3.25 35.18 -17.49
CA ALA A 273 -3.07 33.89 -16.86
C ALA A 273 -3.75 33.83 -15.47
N VAL A 274 -3.39 34.74 -14.56
CA VAL A 274 -3.92 34.81 -13.18
C VAL A 274 -5.42 35.07 -13.19
N SER A 275 -5.88 36.02 -14.01
CA SER A 275 -7.30 36.36 -14.10
C SER A 275 -8.11 35.16 -14.60
N GLY A 276 -7.67 34.49 -15.68
CA GLY A 276 -8.37 33.32 -16.21
C GLY A 276 -8.39 32.14 -15.23
N LEU A 277 -7.27 31.87 -14.53
CA LEU A 277 -7.19 30.81 -13.54
C LEU A 277 -8.12 31.04 -12.34
N LEU A 278 -8.26 32.29 -11.89
CA LEU A 278 -9.12 32.63 -10.76
C LEU A 278 -10.57 32.23 -11.02
N PHE A 279 -11.08 32.44 -12.24
CA PHE A 279 -12.43 31.99 -12.60
C PHE A 279 -12.51 30.46 -12.78
N ARG A 280 -11.48 29.83 -13.36
CA ARG A 280 -11.44 28.36 -13.55
C ARG A 280 -11.38 27.57 -12.25
N MET A 281 -10.71 28.08 -11.21
CA MET A 281 -10.55 27.34 -9.94
C MET A 281 -11.88 27.07 -9.24
N LYS A 282 -12.88 27.95 -9.39
CA LYS A 282 -14.22 27.74 -8.83
C LYS A 282 -14.88 26.46 -9.35
N GLN A 283 -14.64 26.11 -10.61
CA GLN A 283 -15.29 25.00 -11.29
C GLN A 283 -14.48 23.69 -11.22
N ASN A 284 -13.15 23.80 -11.15
CA ASN A 284 -12.25 22.68 -11.43
C ASN A 284 -11.35 22.26 -10.27
N ALA A 285 -11.44 22.93 -9.11
CA ALA A 285 -10.66 22.61 -7.91
C ALA A 285 -10.84 21.16 -7.43
N VAL A 286 -12.07 20.64 -7.43
CA VAL A 286 -12.36 19.26 -6.97
C VAL A 286 -11.64 18.22 -7.84
N GLY A 287 -11.57 18.45 -9.16
CA GLY A 287 -10.84 17.57 -10.07
C GLY A 287 -9.33 17.59 -9.79
N LEU A 288 -8.76 18.76 -9.49
CA LEU A 288 -7.34 18.88 -9.13
C LEU A 288 -6.99 18.16 -7.83
N ALA A 289 -7.84 18.32 -6.81
CA ALA A 289 -7.69 17.58 -5.55
C ALA A 289 -7.71 16.07 -5.78
N SER A 290 -8.67 15.60 -6.59
CA SER A 290 -8.81 14.17 -6.90
C SER A 290 -7.57 13.63 -7.62
N ILE A 291 -7.02 14.38 -8.58
CA ILE A 291 -5.76 14.01 -9.25
C ILE A 291 -4.61 13.92 -8.25
N ALA A 292 -4.48 14.91 -7.34
CA ALA A 292 -3.39 14.92 -6.36
C ALA A 292 -3.48 13.72 -5.39
N ILE A 293 -4.68 13.40 -4.92
CA ILE A 293 -4.94 12.28 -4.01
C ILE A 293 -4.68 10.94 -4.72
N LEU A 294 -5.18 10.76 -5.94
CA LEU A 294 -4.94 9.53 -6.72
C LEU A 294 -3.46 9.35 -7.04
N ALA A 295 -2.76 10.43 -7.43
CA ALA A 295 -1.32 10.40 -7.66
C ALA A 295 -0.55 10.02 -6.39
N THR A 296 -0.91 10.61 -5.23
CA THR A 296 -0.32 10.26 -3.93
C THR A 296 -0.53 8.78 -3.63
N GLY A 297 -1.75 8.27 -3.85
CA GLY A 297 -2.07 6.86 -3.67
C GLY A 297 -1.20 5.95 -4.53
N VAL A 298 -1.04 6.25 -5.83
CA VAL A 298 -0.16 5.47 -6.73
C VAL A 298 1.27 5.45 -6.22
N LEU A 299 1.80 6.62 -5.87
CA LEU A 299 3.18 6.76 -5.39
C LEU A 299 3.41 5.97 -4.11
N ILE A 300 2.52 6.09 -3.13
CA ILE A 300 2.61 5.34 -1.87
C ILE A 300 2.50 3.83 -2.13
N MET A 301 1.44 3.37 -2.81
CA MET A 301 1.20 1.93 -3.02
C MET A 301 2.33 1.27 -3.81
N LEU A 302 2.78 1.86 -4.92
CA LEU A 302 3.83 1.25 -5.73
C LEU A 302 5.19 1.31 -5.03
N SER A 303 5.55 2.44 -4.42
CA SER A 303 6.85 2.56 -3.74
C SER A 303 6.96 1.59 -2.57
N THR A 304 5.94 1.46 -1.71
CA THR A 304 5.98 0.55 -0.56
C THR A 304 6.04 -0.91 -1.01
N THR A 305 5.17 -1.32 -1.93
CA THR A 305 5.09 -2.72 -2.36
C THR A 305 6.31 -3.16 -3.16
N VAL A 306 6.86 -2.31 -4.03
CA VAL A 306 8.14 -2.57 -4.73
C VAL A 306 9.30 -2.65 -3.74
N SER A 307 9.32 -1.81 -2.71
CA SER A 307 10.38 -1.82 -1.68
C SER A 307 10.36 -3.11 -0.86
N LEU A 308 9.17 -3.58 -0.44
CA LEU A 308 9.03 -4.84 0.28
C LEU A 308 9.49 -6.02 -0.59
N TYR A 309 9.00 -6.09 -1.82
CA TYR A 309 9.34 -7.17 -2.74
C TYR A 309 10.84 -7.21 -3.07
N SER A 310 11.44 -6.08 -3.43
CA SER A 310 12.88 -6.01 -3.71
C SER A 310 13.76 -6.19 -2.47
N GLY A 311 13.25 -5.83 -1.28
CA GLY A 311 13.91 -5.98 0.00
C GLY A 311 13.86 -7.39 0.58
N CYS A 312 13.06 -8.30 0.01
CA CYS A 312 12.84 -9.67 0.50
C CYS A 312 14.17 -10.41 0.75
N SER A 313 15.06 -10.42 -0.25
CA SER A 313 16.36 -11.10 -0.14
C SER A 313 17.27 -10.55 0.97
N MET A 314 17.22 -9.23 1.21
CA MET A 314 17.99 -8.59 2.28
C MET A 314 17.39 -8.90 3.65
N ALA A 315 16.06 -8.94 3.74
CA ALA A 315 15.35 -9.29 4.96
C ALA A 315 15.61 -10.75 5.35
N LEU A 316 15.50 -11.68 4.39
CA LEU A 316 15.83 -13.09 4.58
C LEU A 316 17.27 -13.29 5.03
N LYS A 317 18.25 -12.66 4.36
CA LYS A 317 19.66 -12.78 4.76
C LYS A 317 19.92 -12.26 6.19
N LYS A 318 19.14 -11.29 6.64
CA LYS A 318 19.26 -10.71 7.98
C LYS A 318 18.61 -11.58 9.04
N SER A 319 17.46 -12.19 8.77
CA SER A 319 16.77 -13.08 9.70
C SER A 319 17.33 -14.50 9.72
N HIS A 320 17.99 -14.92 8.64
CA HIS A 320 18.59 -16.25 8.49
C HIS A 320 20.09 -16.15 8.19
N PRO A 321 20.96 -15.94 9.21
CA PRO A 321 22.40 -16.10 9.06
C PRO A 321 22.80 -17.52 8.70
N GLU A 322 22.21 -18.51 9.38
CA GLU A 322 22.25 -19.93 8.98
C GLU A 322 21.03 -20.26 8.11
N ASP A 323 21.08 -21.38 7.38
CA ASP A 323 20.05 -21.76 6.41
C ASP A 323 18.87 -22.47 7.06
N LEU A 324 19.12 -23.21 8.14
CA LEU A 324 18.12 -24.02 8.80
C LEU A 324 18.40 -24.08 10.30
N TYR A 325 17.37 -23.86 11.10
CA TYR A 325 17.37 -24.06 12.55
C TYR A 325 16.36 -25.14 12.91
N LEU A 326 16.80 -26.15 13.66
CA LEU A 326 16.01 -27.30 14.07
C LEU A 326 16.04 -27.43 15.59
N SER A 327 14.87 -27.44 16.21
CA SER A 327 14.69 -27.80 17.62
C SER A 327 13.30 -28.40 17.80
N THR A 328 13.21 -29.53 18.48
CA THR A 328 11.93 -30.19 18.72
C THR A 328 11.95 -31.03 19.98
N ALA A 329 10.76 -31.25 20.53
CA ALA A 329 10.51 -32.09 21.69
C ALA A 329 9.32 -33.01 21.43
N TYR A 330 9.14 -34.02 22.27
CA TYR A 330 7.94 -34.84 22.35
C TYR A 330 7.52 -34.99 23.82
N TYR A 331 6.25 -35.34 24.06
CA TYR A 331 5.80 -35.68 25.40
C TYR A 331 5.77 -37.19 25.60
N GLU A 332 6.46 -37.68 26.61
CA GLU A 332 6.37 -39.06 27.08
C GLU A 332 5.90 -39.03 28.53
N ASN A 333 4.79 -39.71 28.84
CA ASN A 333 4.19 -39.74 30.19
C ASN A 333 3.92 -38.37 30.85
N GLY A 334 3.74 -37.32 30.04
CA GLY A 334 3.51 -35.94 30.53
C GLY A 334 4.77 -35.13 30.76
N GLU A 335 5.96 -35.71 30.56
CA GLU A 335 7.25 -35.01 30.60
C GLU A 335 7.68 -34.61 29.19
N LYS A 336 8.19 -33.38 29.03
CA LYS A 336 8.72 -32.88 27.76
C LYS A 336 10.14 -33.40 27.59
N ILE A 337 10.37 -34.21 26.56
CA ILE A 337 11.67 -34.76 26.21
C ILE A 337 12.15 -34.11 24.92
N MET A 338 13.32 -33.47 24.96
CA MET A 338 13.95 -32.90 23.76
C MET A 338 14.45 -34.03 22.86
N VAL A 339 14.26 -33.90 21.55
CA VAL A 339 14.84 -34.85 20.60
C VAL A 339 16.36 -34.68 20.62
N PRO A 340 17.16 -35.76 20.73
CA PRO A 340 18.61 -35.66 20.76
C PRO A 340 19.17 -35.00 19.49
N ASP A 341 20.18 -34.14 19.64
CA ASP A 341 20.81 -33.44 18.51
C ASP A 341 21.35 -34.40 17.45
N GLU A 342 21.89 -35.55 17.87
CA GLU A 342 22.41 -36.58 16.96
C GLU A 342 21.34 -37.05 15.98
N VAL A 343 20.11 -37.26 16.47
CA VAL A 343 18.96 -37.65 15.65
C VAL A 343 18.58 -36.54 14.67
N ILE A 344 18.52 -35.29 15.15
CA ILE A 344 18.20 -34.13 14.31
C ILE A 344 19.24 -33.95 13.21
N ILE A 345 20.52 -34.08 13.57
CA ILE A 345 21.67 -33.97 12.65
C ILE A 345 21.63 -35.08 11.61
N ASP A 346 21.31 -36.32 12.00
CA ASP A 346 21.23 -37.45 11.08
C ASP A 346 20.06 -37.32 10.11
N ILE A 347 18.88 -36.89 10.59
CA ILE A 347 17.73 -36.57 9.73
C ILE A 347 18.11 -35.48 8.72
N ALA A 348 18.74 -34.40 9.17
CA ALA A 348 19.15 -33.31 8.29
C ALA A 348 20.20 -33.76 7.25
N LYS A 349 21.19 -34.57 7.64
CA LYS A 349 22.19 -35.13 6.71
C LYS A 349 21.57 -36.06 5.67
N ASN A 350 20.62 -36.90 6.08
CA ASN A 350 19.93 -37.82 5.19
C ASN A 350 19.09 -37.06 4.16
N ALA A 351 18.31 -36.07 4.62
CA ALA A 351 17.52 -35.23 3.73
C ALA A 351 18.40 -34.39 2.80
N ALA A 352 19.52 -33.85 3.29
CA ALA A 352 20.48 -33.12 2.45
C ALA A 352 21.02 -34.01 1.33
N LYS A 353 21.36 -35.27 1.64
CA LYS A 353 21.83 -36.25 0.66
C LYS A 353 20.74 -36.67 -0.34
N GLU A 354 19.49 -36.83 0.12
CA GLU A 354 18.34 -37.18 -0.73
C GLU A 354 18.06 -36.10 -1.79
N HIS A 355 18.26 -34.83 -1.43
CA HIS A 355 17.94 -33.68 -2.28
C HIS A 355 19.17 -33.01 -2.91
N ASP A 356 20.31 -33.70 -2.98
CA ASP A 356 21.55 -33.23 -3.61
C ASP A 356 22.08 -31.88 -3.02
N LEU A 357 22.02 -31.73 -1.71
CA LEU A 357 22.50 -30.58 -0.95
C LEU A 357 23.76 -30.92 -0.16
N SER A 358 24.75 -30.04 -0.19
CA SER A 358 26.01 -30.19 0.56
C SER A 358 26.00 -29.31 1.80
N ILE A 359 26.17 -29.93 2.97
CA ILE A 359 26.25 -29.24 4.27
C ILE A 359 27.67 -28.68 4.44
N LYS A 360 27.76 -27.38 4.67
CA LYS A 360 29.01 -26.66 4.94
C LYS A 360 29.40 -26.74 6.42
N SER A 361 28.44 -26.53 7.32
CA SER A 361 28.66 -26.56 8.76
C SER A 361 27.39 -26.88 9.52
N ILE A 362 27.55 -27.54 10.66
CA ILE A 362 26.51 -27.81 11.65
C ILE A 362 27.02 -27.28 12.98
N VAL A 363 26.19 -26.48 13.65
CA VAL A 363 26.51 -25.88 14.94
C VAL A 363 25.33 -26.11 15.87
N VAL A 364 25.57 -26.74 17.01
CA VAL A 364 24.59 -26.79 18.10
C VAL A 364 24.66 -25.48 18.87
N GLN A 365 23.52 -24.79 18.96
CA GLN A 365 23.39 -23.52 19.64
C GLN A 365 22.57 -23.69 20.92
N GLU A 366 23.16 -23.25 22.02
CA GLU A 366 22.54 -23.23 23.34
C GLU A 366 22.65 -21.82 23.91
N TYR A 367 21.52 -21.22 24.26
CA TYR A 367 21.50 -19.87 24.83
C TYR A 367 20.23 -19.62 25.63
N GLY A 368 20.35 -18.76 26.63
CA GLY A 368 19.22 -18.29 27.40
C GLY A 368 18.48 -17.17 26.69
N GLY A 369 17.17 -17.28 26.52
CA GLY A 369 16.32 -16.20 26.04
C GLY A 369 15.70 -15.41 27.18
N GLY A 370 15.61 -14.09 27.07
CA GLY A 370 14.90 -13.28 28.05
C GLY A 370 14.30 -12.02 27.44
N ILE A 371 13.01 -11.80 27.67
CA ILE A 371 12.34 -10.54 27.34
C ILE A 371 12.28 -9.70 28.62
N TYR A 372 12.77 -8.46 28.52
CA TYR A 372 12.85 -7.52 29.62
C TYR A 372 12.12 -6.23 29.26
N THR A 373 11.54 -5.57 30.26
CA THR A 373 11.04 -4.21 30.11
C THR A 373 12.08 -3.22 30.58
N PHE A 374 12.40 -2.24 29.74
CA PHE A 374 13.26 -1.12 30.09
C PHE A 374 12.47 -0.04 30.84
N ALA A 375 12.72 0.08 32.15
CA ALA A 375 12.08 1.05 33.04
C ALA A 375 13.12 1.66 33.99
N ASP A 376 13.13 2.98 34.12
CA ASP A 376 14.00 3.73 35.05
C ASP A 376 15.51 3.39 34.97
N GLY A 377 16.00 3.09 33.75
CA GLY A 377 17.39 2.73 33.51
C GLY A 377 17.76 1.29 33.87
N LYS A 378 16.77 0.46 34.24
CA LYS A 378 16.92 -0.97 34.55
C LYS A 378 16.13 -1.83 33.57
N LEU A 379 16.56 -3.08 33.43
CA LEU A 379 15.82 -4.15 32.75
C LEU A 379 15.13 -5.00 33.82
N VAL A 380 13.82 -5.13 33.70
CA VAL A 380 12.99 -5.86 34.68
C VAL A 380 12.29 -7.01 33.96
N SER A 381 12.43 -8.22 34.49
CA SER A 381 11.68 -9.41 34.05
C SER A 381 10.27 -9.42 34.64
N GLY A 382 9.32 -9.99 33.90
CA GLY A 382 8.03 -10.38 34.46
C GLY A 382 6.97 -10.72 33.42
N LEU A 383 5.76 -11.01 33.90
CA LEU A 383 4.63 -11.48 33.10
C LEU A 383 4.26 -10.49 31.98
N MET A 384 4.24 -10.97 30.74
CA MET A 384 3.74 -10.20 29.58
C MET A 384 2.34 -9.59 29.79
N GLY A 385 1.54 -10.09 30.73
CA GLY A 385 0.22 -9.55 31.09
C GLY A 385 0.23 -8.29 31.97
N GLU A 386 1.30 -8.02 32.73
CA GLU A 386 1.41 -6.81 33.57
C GLU A 386 2.18 -5.67 32.90
N PHE A 387 2.98 -5.97 31.87
CA PHE A 387 3.70 -4.94 31.12
C PHE A 387 2.83 -4.30 30.05
N THR A 388 2.88 -2.97 30.04
CA THR A 388 2.21 -2.09 29.07
C THR A 388 2.29 -2.64 27.64
N LEU A 389 1.22 -2.46 26.84
CA LEU A 389 1.17 -2.68 25.37
C LEU A 389 2.23 -1.88 24.56
N ASP A 390 3.18 -1.24 25.23
CA ASP A 390 4.25 -0.43 24.68
C ASP A 390 5.49 -1.30 24.39
N PHE A 391 5.46 -1.98 23.24
CA PHE A 391 6.58 -2.78 22.73
C PHE A 391 7.88 -1.98 22.57
N SER A 392 7.83 -0.64 22.56
CA SER A 392 9.04 0.19 22.43
C SER A 392 9.98 0.12 23.64
N LYS A 393 9.45 -0.32 24.79
CA LYS A 393 10.18 -0.55 26.05
C LYS A 393 10.65 -1.99 26.20
N LEU A 394 10.13 -2.92 25.39
CA LEU A 394 10.56 -4.30 25.44
C LEU A 394 11.94 -4.45 24.77
N VAL A 395 12.78 -5.26 25.41
CA VAL A 395 14.10 -5.59 24.94
C VAL A 395 14.32 -7.08 25.16
N GLU A 396 14.69 -7.78 24.10
CA GLU A 396 15.05 -9.18 24.13
C GLU A 396 16.57 -9.33 24.25
N PHE A 397 17.01 -10.24 25.11
CA PHE A 397 18.41 -10.60 25.24
C PHE A 397 18.60 -12.09 25.03
N ALA A 398 19.67 -12.43 24.28
CA ALA A 398 20.25 -13.76 24.30
C ALA A 398 21.46 -13.72 25.22
N ILE A 399 21.51 -14.68 26.13
CA ILE A 399 22.52 -14.81 27.15
C ILE A 399 23.31 -16.09 26.84
N ILE A 400 24.63 -16.00 26.87
CA ILE A 400 25.54 -17.15 26.71
C ILE A 400 26.66 -17.06 27.77
N THR A 401 27.30 -18.18 28.07
CA THR A 401 28.48 -18.22 28.93
C THR A 401 29.74 -17.82 28.19
N GLU A 402 30.76 -17.38 28.93
CA GLU A 402 32.08 -17.06 28.38
C GLU A 402 32.72 -18.28 27.71
N ASP A 403 32.60 -19.46 28.32
CA ASP A 403 33.13 -20.71 27.75
C ASP A 403 32.48 -21.02 26.39
N TYR A 404 31.16 -20.82 26.27
CA TYR A 404 30.46 -20.97 25.00
C TYR A 404 30.90 -19.91 23.98
N TYR A 405 31.10 -18.66 24.41
CA TYR A 405 31.62 -17.60 23.55
C TYR A 405 33.03 -17.91 23.04
N GLU A 406 33.93 -18.40 23.91
CA GLU A 406 35.29 -18.82 23.56
C GLU A 406 35.26 -19.97 22.55
N LYS A 407 34.39 -20.96 22.74
CA LYS A 407 34.19 -22.09 21.81
C LYS A 407 33.75 -21.62 20.43
N MET A 408 32.84 -20.64 20.37
CA MET A 408 32.26 -20.15 19.12
C MET A 408 33.12 -19.12 18.39
N CYS A 409 33.83 -18.27 19.12
CA CYS A 409 34.57 -17.12 18.57
C CYS A 409 36.09 -17.27 18.66
N GLY A 410 36.60 -18.24 19.42
CA GLY A 410 38.04 -18.43 19.67
C GLY A 410 38.66 -17.32 20.53
N LYS A 411 37.85 -16.52 21.23
CA LYS A 411 38.30 -15.40 22.06
C LYS A 411 37.82 -15.54 23.50
N LYS A 412 38.76 -15.53 24.45
CA LYS A 412 38.50 -15.45 25.89
C LYS A 412 38.34 -14.00 26.35
N LEU A 413 37.40 -13.73 27.24
CA LEU A 413 37.05 -12.39 27.74
C LEU A 413 37.52 -12.13 29.18
N SER A 414 37.79 -13.19 29.95
CA SER A 414 38.19 -13.22 31.36
C SER A 414 37.26 -12.39 32.26
N LEU A 415 35.96 -12.68 32.21
CA LEU A 415 34.94 -11.94 32.96
C LEU A 415 34.88 -12.40 34.43
N ALA A 416 34.75 -11.45 35.36
CA ALA A 416 34.36 -11.75 36.75
C ALA A 416 32.82 -11.93 36.87
N GLU A 417 32.34 -12.52 37.96
CA GLU A 417 30.89 -12.80 38.16
C GLU A 417 29.97 -11.58 38.07
N ASN A 418 30.49 -10.38 38.37
CA ASN A 418 29.77 -9.11 38.28
C ASN A 418 30.09 -8.32 36.98
N GLU A 419 30.79 -8.94 36.03
CA GLU A 419 31.20 -8.36 34.76
C GLU A 419 30.53 -9.09 33.58
N ILE A 420 30.16 -8.34 32.55
CA ILE A 420 29.56 -8.88 31.33
C ILE A 420 30.19 -8.26 30.08
N ALA A 421 30.14 -9.00 28.98
CA ALA A 421 30.30 -8.41 27.65
C ALA A 421 28.93 -8.25 26.97
N TYR A 422 28.73 -7.12 26.30
CA TYR A 422 27.43 -6.74 25.71
C TYR A 422 27.53 -6.54 24.21
N CYS A 423 26.60 -7.12 23.45
CA CYS A 423 26.47 -6.93 22.00
C CYS A 423 25.17 -6.18 21.66
N PRO A 424 25.23 -4.91 21.19
CA PRO A 424 24.05 -4.20 20.69
C PRO A 424 23.65 -4.74 19.30
N ILE A 425 22.68 -5.65 19.23
CA ILE A 425 22.20 -6.23 17.97
C ILE A 425 21.29 -5.22 17.24
N SER A 426 20.18 -4.82 17.87
CA SER A 426 19.28 -3.77 17.36
C SER A 426 18.99 -2.67 18.38
N ILE A 427 19.38 -2.87 19.64
CA ILE A 427 19.47 -1.81 20.64
C ILE A 427 20.53 -0.78 20.19
N GLY A 428 20.30 0.50 20.50
CA GLY A 428 21.26 1.55 20.15
C GLY A 428 22.63 1.31 20.79
N LYS A 429 23.72 1.49 20.03
CA LYS A 429 25.09 1.27 20.51
C LYS A 429 25.47 2.04 21.79
N LYS A 430 24.75 3.10 22.12
CA LYS A 430 24.98 3.95 23.30
C LYS A 430 23.93 3.76 24.40
N THR A 431 23.08 2.74 24.30
CA THR A 431 22.04 2.50 25.31
C THR A 431 22.65 2.06 26.64
N PHE A 432 23.68 1.23 26.59
CA PHE A 432 24.44 0.78 27.75
C PHE A 432 25.93 0.98 27.46
N THR A 433 26.64 1.69 28.33
CA THR A 433 28.07 2.01 28.15
C THR A 433 28.93 1.45 29.27
N ASP A 434 28.55 1.68 30.52
CA ASP A 434 29.41 1.37 31.67
C ASP A 434 28.80 0.28 32.56
N LYS A 435 27.47 0.22 32.65
CA LYS A 435 26.75 -0.74 33.47
C LYS A 435 25.39 -1.14 32.90
N LEU A 436 24.96 -2.33 33.28
CA LEU A 436 23.65 -2.88 32.98
C LEU A 436 23.02 -3.39 34.27
N VAL A 437 21.77 -3.03 34.54
CA VAL A 437 21.03 -3.54 35.71
C VAL A 437 19.89 -4.42 35.21
N MET A 438 19.91 -5.71 35.58
CA MET A 438 18.90 -6.71 35.23
C MET A 438 18.31 -7.29 36.52
N ASP A 439 17.01 -7.11 36.76
CA ASP A 439 16.31 -7.64 37.93
C ASP A 439 17.02 -7.36 39.27
N ASP A 440 17.49 -6.12 39.43
CA ASP A 440 18.26 -5.61 40.58
C ASP A 440 19.68 -6.17 40.74
N ILE A 441 20.18 -6.93 39.77
CA ILE A 441 21.59 -7.31 39.66
C ILE A 441 22.31 -6.27 38.81
N GLU A 442 23.32 -5.61 39.37
CA GLU A 442 24.17 -4.66 38.65
C GLU A 442 25.40 -5.36 38.06
N PHE A 443 25.54 -5.31 36.74
CA PHE A 443 26.70 -5.79 36.00
C PHE A 443 27.50 -4.63 35.44
N LYS A 444 28.83 -4.73 35.52
CA LYS A 444 29.76 -3.83 34.86
C LYS A 444 30.04 -4.32 33.44
N ILE A 445 29.93 -3.42 32.45
CA ILE A 445 30.21 -3.76 31.06
C ILE A 445 31.72 -3.59 30.82
N THR A 446 32.42 -4.69 30.54
CA THR A 446 33.87 -4.67 30.29
C THR A 446 34.21 -4.51 28.82
N GLU A 447 33.40 -5.12 27.94
CA GLU A 447 33.58 -5.05 26.49
C GLU A 447 32.24 -4.91 25.76
N THR A 448 32.21 -4.06 24.74
CA THR A 448 31.09 -3.98 23.78
C THR A 448 31.45 -4.73 22.50
N LEU A 449 30.77 -5.84 22.25
CA LEU A 449 31.03 -6.74 21.13
C LEU A 449 30.46 -6.18 19.82
N GLY A 450 31.14 -6.48 18.71
CA GLY A 450 30.71 -6.08 17.36
C GLY A 450 29.67 -7.03 16.72
N SER A 451 29.66 -8.29 17.13
CA SER A 451 28.77 -9.35 16.67
C SER A 451 28.52 -10.36 17.78
N PHE A 452 27.37 -11.03 17.73
CA PHE A 452 27.00 -12.09 18.67
C PHE A 452 26.95 -13.44 17.94
N PRO A 453 27.44 -14.54 18.55
CA PRO A 453 27.53 -15.85 17.88
C PRO A 453 26.18 -16.56 17.73
N VAL A 454 25.12 -16.03 18.35
CA VAL A 454 23.76 -16.55 18.29
C VAL A 454 22.83 -15.51 17.69
N THR A 455 21.87 -15.96 16.89
CA THR A 455 20.84 -15.09 16.29
C THR A 455 19.57 -15.15 17.13
N ILE A 456 19.05 -13.99 17.49
CA ILE A 456 17.79 -13.89 18.24
C ILE A 456 16.67 -13.58 17.26
N THR A 457 15.63 -14.39 17.29
CA THR A 457 14.49 -14.34 16.36
C THR A 457 13.43 -13.30 16.73
N GLY A 458 13.63 -12.49 17.77
CA GLY A 458 12.74 -11.36 18.07
C GLY A 458 12.48 -10.53 16.85
N GLY A 459 11.24 -10.58 16.38
CA GLY A 459 10.82 -9.88 15.17
C GLY A 459 11.21 -8.40 15.20
N SER A 460 11.23 -7.75 14.04
CA SER A 460 11.69 -6.36 13.83
C SER A 460 11.01 -5.27 14.72
N ILE A 461 10.08 -5.65 15.59
CA ILE A 461 9.28 -4.80 16.47
C ILE A 461 9.97 -4.65 17.84
N ILE A 462 10.65 -5.68 18.35
CA ILE A 462 11.32 -5.67 19.67
C ILE A 462 12.81 -5.42 19.47
N LYS A 463 13.41 -4.60 20.34
CA LYS A 463 14.88 -4.39 20.29
C LYS A 463 15.57 -5.60 20.89
N SER A 464 16.75 -5.93 20.39
CA SER A 464 17.49 -7.12 20.77
C SER A 464 18.96 -6.82 21.07
N GLY A 465 19.54 -7.59 21.99
CA GLY A 465 20.95 -7.53 22.38
C GLY A 465 21.47 -8.90 22.78
N GLY A 466 22.79 -9.05 22.79
CA GLY A 466 23.46 -10.25 23.31
C GLY A 466 24.24 -9.93 24.59
N ILE A 467 24.28 -10.87 25.53
CA ILE A 467 25.05 -10.77 26.77
C ILE A 467 25.91 -12.04 26.91
N VAL A 468 27.19 -11.84 27.26
CA VAL A 468 28.08 -12.91 27.70
C VAL A 468 28.31 -12.77 29.20
N VAL A 469 28.02 -13.83 29.95
CA VAL A 469 28.23 -13.91 31.41
C VAL A 469 29.45 -14.77 31.73
N ALA A 470 30.04 -14.57 32.92
CA ALA A 470 31.31 -15.19 33.29
C ALA A 470 31.27 -16.72 33.36
N ASN A 471 30.19 -17.31 33.89
CA ASN A 471 30.12 -18.75 34.15
C ASN A 471 28.66 -19.25 34.18
N GLU A 472 28.51 -20.57 34.28
CA GLU A 472 27.22 -21.27 34.34
C GLU A 472 26.37 -20.83 35.55
N GLU A 473 26.99 -20.54 36.69
CA GLU A 473 26.27 -20.13 37.90
C GLU A 473 25.53 -18.78 37.70
N VAL A 474 26.18 -17.81 37.06
CA VAL A 474 25.54 -16.53 36.71
C VAL A 474 24.47 -16.73 35.64
N PHE A 475 24.71 -17.62 34.68
CA PHE A 475 23.75 -17.97 33.63
C PHE A 475 22.45 -18.55 34.22
N GLU A 476 22.54 -19.64 34.96
CA GLU A 476 21.40 -20.31 35.61
C GLU A 476 20.62 -19.35 36.51
N LYS A 477 21.32 -18.48 37.25
CA LYS A 477 20.70 -17.47 38.10
C LYS A 477 19.80 -16.51 37.32
N LEU A 478 20.24 -16.05 36.15
CA LEU A 478 19.46 -15.13 35.30
C LEU A 478 18.25 -15.83 34.67
N ILE A 479 18.41 -17.09 34.23
CA ILE A 479 17.32 -17.89 33.66
C ILE A 479 16.26 -18.21 34.71
N LYS A 480 16.67 -18.63 35.90
CA LYS A 480 15.74 -18.90 37.00
C LYS A 480 14.90 -17.69 37.40
N ILE A 481 15.49 -16.49 37.40
CA ILE A 481 14.75 -15.24 37.65
C ILE A 481 13.68 -14.99 36.58
N GLN A 482 14.00 -15.28 35.30
CA GLN A 482 13.05 -15.20 34.21
C GLN A 482 11.91 -16.23 34.38
N GLU A 483 12.23 -17.49 34.66
CA GLU A 483 11.25 -18.56 34.89
C GLU A 483 10.30 -18.25 36.06
N GLU A 484 10.85 -17.78 37.19
CA GLU A 484 10.06 -17.44 38.37
C GLU A 484 9.11 -16.25 38.14
N LYS A 485 9.54 -15.26 37.35
CA LYS A 485 8.78 -14.03 37.13
C LYS A 485 7.91 -14.05 35.88
N ASN A 486 8.15 -14.96 34.93
CA ASN A 486 7.45 -15.04 33.67
C ASN A 486 7.13 -16.51 33.36
N VAL A 487 5.87 -16.89 33.59
CA VAL A 487 5.35 -18.27 33.42
C VAL A 487 5.50 -18.79 31.97
N ASN A 488 5.73 -17.90 31.01
CA ASN A 488 6.02 -18.23 29.61
C ASN A 488 7.43 -17.79 29.18
N ALA A 489 8.38 -17.60 30.12
CA ALA A 489 9.77 -17.34 29.77
C ALA A 489 10.28 -18.48 28.88
N PRO A 490 10.97 -18.16 27.76
CA PRO A 490 11.64 -19.20 27.01
C PRO A 490 12.66 -19.87 27.94
N ASP A 491 12.58 -21.19 27.99
CA ASP A 491 13.59 -22.10 28.50
C ASP A 491 14.95 -21.80 27.85
N VAL A 492 16.02 -22.47 28.29
CA VAL A 492 17.28 -22.46 27.53
C VAL A 492 16.97 -22.93 26.10
N GLU A 493 17.17 -22.04 25.12
CA GLU A 493 16.96 -22.36 23.72
C GLU A 493 18.09 -23.24 23.23
N HIS A 494 17.73 -24.47 22.88
CA HIS A 494 18.63 -25.46 22.31
C HIS A 494 18.22 -25.76 20.88
N ARG A 495 19.11 -25.53 19.90
CA ARG A 495 18.81 -25.76 18.48
C ARG A 495 20.02 -26.14 17.66
N VAL A 496 19.81 -27.00 16.67
CA VAL A 496 20.79 -27.34 15.64
C VAL A 496 20.68 -26.34 14.49
N ALA A 497 21.75 -25.58 14.24
CA ALA A 497 21.84 -24.63 13.14
C ALA A 497 22.73 -25.20 12.02
N ILE A 498 22.24 -25.15 10.78
CA ILE A 498 22.88 -25.78 9.62
C ILE A 498 23.09 -24.76 8.50
N CYS A 499 24.29 -24.79 7.91
CA CYS A 499 24.68 -24.01 6.74
C CYS A 499 24.97 -24.94 5.56
N TYR A 500 24.49 -24.60 4.37
CA TYR A 500 24.73 -25.32 3.12
C TYR A 500 25.65 -24.53 2.18
N GLU A 501 26.31 -25.21 1.23
CA GLU A 501 27.34 -24.58 0.38
C GLU A 501 26.78 -23.59 -0.67
N ASP A 502 25.53 -23.76 -1.15
CA ASP A 502 24.90 -22.84 -2.13
C ASP A 502 23.41 -22.60 -1.90
N ARG A 503 23.08 -21.64 -1.03
CA ARG A 503 21.69 -21.24 -0.71
C ARG A 503 20.85 -20.86 -1.94
N LYS A 504 21.44 -20.31 -3.01
CA LYS A 504 20.68 -19.66 -4.11
C LYS A 504 20.37 -20.59 -5.26
N ALA A 505 21.30 -21.46 -5.64
CA ALA A 505 21.07 -22.40 -6.75
C ALA A 505 20.06 -23.49 -6.41
N MET A 506 19.77 -23.67 -5.12
CA MET A 506 19.09 -24.85 -4.59
C MET A 506 17.68 -24.56 -4.05
N PHE A 507 16.95 -23.56 -4.56
CA PHE A 507 15.66 -23.17 -3.96
C PHE A 507 14.62 -24.30 -3.91
N GLU A 508 14.43 -25.03 -5.02
CA GLU A 508 13.49 -26.16 -5.08
C GLU A 508 13.96 -27.32 -4.20
N ASN A 509 15.24 -27.70 -4.31
CA ASN A 509 15.82 -28.80 -3.54
C ASN A 509 15.81 -28.50 -2.04
N GLY A 510 16.13 -27.27 -1.65
CA GLY A 510 16.14 -26.83 -0.26
C GLY A 510 14.75 -26.79 0.36
N PHE A 511 13.73 -26.34 -0.40
CA PHE A 511 12.34 -26.41 0.04
C PHE A 511 11.87 -27.87 0.22
N ALA A 512 12.13 -28.73 -0.76
CA ALA A 512 11.78 -30.14 -0.68
C ALA A 512 12.49 -30.85 0.48
N MET A 513 13.76 -30.51 0.73
CA MET A 513 14.52 -30.99 1.88
C MET A 513 13.90 -30.54 3.21
N GLU A 514 13.51 -29.27 3.35
CA GLU A 514 12.83 -28.80 4.56
C GLU A 514 11.51 -29.55 4.80
N GLU A 515 10.74 -29.84 3.74
CA GLU A 515 9.54 -30.69 3.85
C GLU A 515 9.87 -32.15 4.25
N SER A 516 10.94 -32.74 3.70
CA SER A 516 11.40 -34.10 4.05
C SER A 516 11.90 -34.18 5.50
N ILE A 517 12.66 -33.18 5.95
CA ILE A 517 13.11 -33.06 7.35
C ILE A 517 11.90 -32.96 8.27
N LYS A 518 10.92 -32.12 7.92
CA LYS A 518 9.69 -31.97 8.69
C LYS A 518 8.94 -33.30 8.82
N ALA A 519 8.71 -33.99 7.71
CA ALA A 519 8.01 -35.28 7.72
C ALA A 519 8.78 -36.34 8.55
N SER A 520 10.11 -36.38 8.43
CA SER A 520 10.96 -37.32 9.17
C SER A 520 10.96 -37.05 10.68
N LEU A 521 10.96 -35.77 11.09
CA LEU A 521 10.85 -35.38 12.50
C LEU A 521 9.47 -35.70 13.06
N GLU A 522 8.40 -35.43 12.31
CA GLU A 522 7.03 -35.79 12.69
C GLU A 522 6.91 -37.32 12.90
N GLU A 523 7.46 -38.13 12.00
CA GLU A 523 7.49 -39.59 12.14
C GLU A 523 8.29 -40.05 13.37
N TYR A 524 9.46 -39.45 13.64
CA TYR A 524 10.25 -39.75 14.84
C TYR A 524 9.48 -39.44 16.12
N ILE A 525 8.78 -38.30 16.16
CA ILE A 525 7.99 -37.87 17.31
C ILE A 525 6.81 -38.82 17.53
N GLU A 526 6.06 -39.17 16.48
CA GLU A 526 4.92 -40.09 16.55
C GLU A 526 5.30 -41.48 17.06
N ARG A 527 6.53 -41.94 16.77
CA ARG A 527 7.05 -43.23 17.25
C ARG A 527 7.43 -43.23 18.73
N ASN A 528 7.88 -42.09 19.28
CA ASN A 528 8.45 -42.00 20.62
C ASN A 528 7.50 -41.39 21.67
N GLY A 529 6.47 -40.66 21.25
CA GLY A 529 5.54 -40.06 22.19
C GLY A 529 4.40 -39.28 21.55
N SER A 530 3.76 -38.44 22.36
CA SER A 530 2.69 -37.57 21.90
C SER A 530 3.29 -36.33 21.25
N CYS A 531 2.76 -35.96 20.08
CA CYS A 531 3.23 -34.83 19.29
C CYS A 531 3.15 -33.50 20.07
N VAL A 532 4.28 -32.79 20.13
CA VAL A 532 4.35 -31.39 20.57
C VAL A 532 3.97 -30.51 19.37
N ARG A 533 3.04 -29.57 19.57
CA ARG A 533 2.71 -28.56 18.54
C ARG A 533 3.76 -27.45 18.39
N ASP A 534 4.73 -27.39 19.29
CA ASP A 534 5.93 -26.53 19.24
C ASP A 534 7.15 -27.32 18.75
N TYR A 535 7.30 -27.46 17.43
CA TYR A 535 8.59 -27.74 16.82
C TYR A 535 9.07 -26.50 16.08
N MET A 536 10.33 -26.10 16.29
CA MET A 536 10.97 -25.04 15.54
C MET A 536 11.74 -25.67 14.39
N ILE A 537 11.08 -25.78 13.24
CA ILE A 537 11.74 -25.98 11.95
C ILE A 537 11.69 -24.62 11.26
N ASN A 538 12.76 -23.85 11.41
CA ASN A 538 12.85 -22.51 10.83
C ASN A 538 13.90 -22.53 9.72
N GLY A 539 13.40 -22.58 8.48
CA GLY A 539 14.20 -22.78 7.30
C GLY A 539 14.10 -21.61 6.34
N VAL A 540 15.23 -21.23 5.74
CA VAL A 540 15.30 -20.09 4.83
C VAL A 540 14.46 -20.29 3.56
N TRP A 541 14.25 -21.53 3.11
CA TRP A 541 13.52 -21.80 1.87
C TRP A 541 12.01 -21.67 2.05
N MET A 542 11.46 -22.22 3.12
CA MET A 542 10.07 -22.02 3.54
C MET A 542 9.77 -20.55 3.83
N ASP A 543 10.62 -19.88 4.60
CA ASP A 543 10.43 -18.45 4.91
C ASP A 543 10.53 -17.59 3.64
N LYS A 544 11.42 -17.92 2.71
CA LYS A 544 11.48 -17.26 1.41
C LYS A 544 10.19 -17.47 0.61
N ALA A 545 9.62 -18.67 0.62
CA ALA A 545 8.35 -18.96 -0.04
C ALA A 545 7.19 -18.15 0.56
N GLU A 546 7.08 -18.08 1.90
CA GLU A 546 6.05 -17.31 2.58
C GLU A 546 6.23 -15.79 2.38
N MET A 547 7.46 -15.28 2.47
CA MET A 547 7.76 -13.86 2.22
C MET A 547 7.49 -13.45 0.77
N ASN A 548 7.88 -14.27 -0.21
CA ASN A 548 7.53 -14.07 -1.62
C ASN A 548 6.01 -14.14 -1.83
N GLY A 549 5.35 -15.07 -1.14
CA GLY A 549 3.89 -15.17 -1.01
C GLY A 549 3.25 -13.84 -0.65
N MET A 550 3.61 -13.32 0.51
CA MET A 550 3.06 -12.09 1.07
C MET A 550 3.44 -10.85 0.23
N TYR A 551 4.73 -10.62 -0.03
CA TYR A 551 5.19 -9.43 -0.74
C TYR A 551 4.85 -9.44 -2.22
N GLY A 552 4.88 -10.60 -2.87
CA GLY A 552 4.46 -10.76 -4.26
C GLY A 552 2.97 -10.47 -4.42
N THR A 553 2.14 -10.91 -3.47
CA THR A 553 0.71 -10.60 -3.43
C THR A 553 0.45 -9.11 -3.19
N PHE A 554 1.19 -8.47 -2.27
CA PHE A 554 1.12 -7.02 -2.08
C PHE A 554 1.54 -6.25 -3.32
N LEU A 555 2.63 -6.63 -3.99
CA LEU A 555 3.10 -6.00 -5.22
C LEU A 555 2.09 -6.15 -6.36
N PHE A 556 1.52 -7.34 -6.54
CA PHE A 556 0.46 -7.55 -7.53
C PHE A 556 -0.74 -6.62 -7.25
N LEU A 557 -1.21 -6.57 -6.00
CA LEU A 557 -2.30 -5.67 -5.62
C LEU A 557 -1.94 -4.20 -5.88
N GLY A 558 -0.73 -3.79 -5.51
CA GLY A 558 -0.19 -2.45 -5.73
C GLY A 558 -0.13 -2.08 -7.21
N ILE A 559 0.24 -3.00 -8.09
CA ILE A 559 0.26 -2.81 -9.54
C ILE A 559 -1.17 -2.61 -10.08
N ILE A 560 -2.13 -3.45 -9.69
CA ILE A 560 -3.51 -3.32 -10.18
C ILE A 560 -4.17 -2.04 -9.66
N LEU A 561 -4.07 -1.75 -8.36
CA LEU A 561 -4.63 -0.53 -7.78
C LEU A 561 -3.91 0.72 -8.32
N GLY A 562 -2.59 0.65 -8.51
CA GLY A 562 -1.80 1.69 -9.16
C GLY A 562 -2.28 1.96 -10.58
N PHE A 563 -2.52 0.91 -11.37
CA PHE A 563 -3.10 1.02 -12.71
C PHE A 563 -4.49 1.66 -12.67
N VAL A 564 -5.37 1.24 -11.76
CA VAL A 564 -6.71 1.83 -11.61
C VAL A 564 -6.63 3.32 -11.29
N CYS A 565 -5.80 3.72 -10.32
CA CYS A 565 -5.62 5.12 -9.96
C CYS A 565 -4.99 5.95 -11.09
N LEU A 566 -4.02 5.39 -11.82
CA LEU A 566 -3.41 6.02 -12.99
C LEU A 566 -4.44 6.22 -14.12
N PHE A 567 -5.18 5.17 -14.47
CA PHE A 567 -6.23 5.20 -15.48
C PHE A 567 -7.31 6.23 -15.12
N SER A 568 -7.72 6.25 -13.86
CA SER A 568 -8.66 7.22 -13.32
C SER A 568 -8.15 8.65 -13.42
N THR A 569 -6.88 8.86 -13.08
CA THR A 569 -6.21 10.16 -13.23
C THR A 569 -6.23 10.61 -14.68
N ALA A 570 -5.89 9.72 -15.62
CA ALA A 570 -5.91 10.00 -17.05
C ALA A 570 -7.30 10.40 -17.56
N LEU A 571 -8.34 9.71 -17.10
CA LEU A 571 -9.73 10.00 -17.45
C LEU A 571 -10.21 11.34 -16.88
N ILE A 572 -9.90 11.62 -15.61
CA ILE A 572 -10.23 12.91 -14.97
C ILE A 572 -9.55 14.05 -15.75
N ILE A 573 -8.27 13.89 -16.12
CA ILE A 573 -7.54 14.85 -16.95
C ILE A 573 -8.22 15.01 -18.31
N TYR A 574 -8.53 13.91 -19.00
CA TYR A 574 -9.17 13.94 -20.31
C TYR A 574 -10.50 14.69 -20.28
N TYR A 575 -11.38 14.34 -19.33
CA TYR A 575 -12.67 15.00 -19.16
C TYR A 575 -12.53 16.48 -18.87
N LYS A 576 -11.58 16.82 -18.01
CA LYS A 576 -11.28 18.20 -17.68
C LYS A 576 -10.80 18.98 -18.89
N GLN A 577 -9.87 18.45 -19.67
CA GLN A 577 -9.35 19.09 -20.88
C GLN A 577 -10.45 19.32 -21.93
N ILE A 578 -11.37 18.35 -22.11
CA ILE A 578 -12.50 18.54 -23.02
C ILE A 578 -13.44 19.63 -22.52
N SER A 579 -13.82 19.59 -21.24
CA SER A 579 -14.72 20.59 -20.65
C SER A 579 -14.15 22.00 -20.75
N GLU A 580 -12.90 22.18 -20.30
CA GLU A 580 -12.22 23.47 -20.32
C GLU A 580 -12.02 23.94 -21.77
N GLY A 581 -11.69 23.05 -22.71
CA GLY A 581 -11.52 23.42 -24.12
C GLY A 581 -12.77 24.03 -24.75
N TYR A 582 -13.96 23.46 -24.50
CA TYR A 582 -15.22 24.02 -25.04
C TYR A 582 -15.62 25.35 -24.40
N GLU A 583 -15.40 25.50 -23.09
CA GLU A 583 -15.67 26.76 -22.37
C GLU A 583 -14.70 27.87 -22.80
N ASP A 584 -13.42 27.54 -22.93
CA ASP A 584 -12.36 28.49 -23.26
C ASP A 584 -12.40 28.93 -24.72
N ARG A 585 -12.87 28.08 -25.65
CA ARG A 585 -13.05 28.47 -27.06
C ARG A 585 -13.83 29.76 -27.22
N VAL A 586 -14.96 29.88 -26.51
CA VAL A 586 -15.81 31.09 -26.55
C VAL A 586 -15.06 32.30 -25.99
N ARG A 587 -14.35 32.14 -24.87
CA ARG A 587 -13.57 33.23 -24.26
C ARG A 587 -12.41 33.70 -25.14
N PHE A 588 -11.65 32.79 -25.73
CA PHE A 588 -10.53 33.15 -26.60
C PHE A 588 -11.01 33.77 -27.91
N GLN A 589 -12.15 33.37 -28.46
CA GLN A 589 -12.76 34.06 -29.59
C GLN A 589 -13.12 35.52 -29.27
N ILE A 590 -13.63 35.78 -28.05
CA ILE A 590 -13.89 37.16 -27.60
C ILE A 590 -12.59 37.95 -27.45
N MET A 591 -11.55 37.37 -26.84
CA MET A 591 -10.26 38.05 -26.68
C MET A 591 -9.58 38.37 -28.02
N LYS A 592 -9.70 37.48 -29.02
CA LYS A 592 -9.25 37.75 -30.40
C LYS A 592 -9.96 38.96 -31.00
N LYS A 593 -11.28 39.08 -30.80
CA LYS A 593 -12.07 40.24 -31.26
C LYS A 593 -11.68 41.54 -30.55
N ILE A 594 -11.11 41.47 -29.34
CA ILE A 594 -10.63 42.61 -28.55
C ILE A 594 -9.18 43.00 -28.92
N GLY A 595 -8.50 42.20 -29.76
CA GLY A 595 -7.16 42.53 -30.31
C GLY A 595 -6.03 41.58 -29.91
N MET A 596 -6.32 40.46 -29.22
CA MET A 596 -5.30 39.48 -28.81
C MET A 596 -4.88 38.60 -30.00
N SER A 597 -3.57 38.51 -30.25
CA SER A 597 -3.01 37.69 -31.34
C SER A 597 -3.11 36.18 -31.07
N GLU A 598 -3.08 35.35 -32.12
CA GLU A 598 -3.04 33.88 -31.99
C GLU A 598 -1.86 33.39 -31.14
N THR A 599 -0.72 34.07 -31.24
CA THR A 599 0.49 33.77 -30.46
C THR A 599 0.29 34.04 -28.98
N GLU A 600 -0.33 35.17 -28.63
CA GLU A 600 -0.66 35.51 -27.23
C GLU A 600 -1.69 34.54 -26.66
N VAL A 601 -2.68 34.14 -27.46
CA VAL A 601 -3.70 33.15 -27.07
C VAL A 601 -3.02 31.82 -26.74
N LYS A 602 -2.17 31.31 -27.64
CA LYS A 602 -1.44 30.05 -27.42
C LYS A 602 -0.55 30.11 -26.19
N LYS A 603 0.16 31.22 -25.97
CA LYS A 603 1.03 31.42 -24.80
C LYS A 603 0.24 31.45 -23.49
N THR A 604 -0.89 32.16 -23.47
CA THR A 604 -1.79 32.25 -22.30
C THR A 604 -2.40 30.89 -21.96
N ILE A 605 -2.85 30.15 -22.99
CA ILE A 605 -3.36 28.79 -22.80
C ILE A 605 -2.27 27.89 -22.19
N GLY A 606 -1.06 27.91 -22.77
CA GLY A 606 0.05 27.08 -22.31
C GLY A 606 0.38 27.29 -20.83
N SER A 607 0.53 28.55 -20.40
CA SER A 607 0.87 28.85 -19.00
C SER A 607 -0.22 28.41 -18.02
N GLN A 608 -1.49 28.57 -18.37
CA GLN A 608 -2.61 28.16 -17.53
C GLN A 608 -2.72 26.64 -17.41
N ILE A 609 -2.60 25.91 -18.53
CA ILE A 609 -2.72 24.45 -18.52
C ILE A 609 -1.54 23.83 -17.76
N ILE A 610 -0.30 24.32 -17.98
CA ILE A 610 0.89 23.83 -17.26
C ILE A 610 0.70 23.99 -15.74
N LEU A 611 0.33 25.18 -15.26
CA LEU A 611 0.17 25.41 -13.82
C LEU A 611 -0.89 24.48 -13.20
N VAL A 612 -2.04 24.36 -13.86
CA VAL A 612 -3.15 23.52 -13.42
C VAL A 612 -2.78 22.05 -13.41
N PHE A 613 -1.89 21.63 -14.31
CA PHE A 613 -1.51 20.23 -14.47
C PHE A 613 -0.41 19.78 -13.51
N PHE A 614 0.61 20.60 -13.30
CA PHE A 614 1.73 20.26 -12.42
C PHE A 614 1.41 20.46 -10.94
N LEU A 615 0.45 21.34 -10.60
CA LEU A 615 0.07 21.59 -9.20
C LEU A 615 -0.33 20.30 -8.45
N PRO A 616 -1.21 19.42 -8.97
CA PRO A 616 -1.51 18.14 -8.32
C PRO A 616 -0.29 17.24 -8.10
N LEU A 617 0.64 17.19 -9.07
CA LEU A 617 1.84 16.35 -8.97
C LEU A 617 2.80 16.87 -7.89
N ILE A 618 2.98 18.19 -7.80
CA ILE A 618 3.77 18.84 -6.73
C ILE A 618 3.15 18.53 -5.36
N VAL A 619 1.83 18.71 -5.24
CA VAL A 619 1.11 18.44 -4.00
C VAL A 619 1.21 16.96 -3.61
N ALA A 620 1.13 16.03 -4.57
CA ALA A 620 1.35 14.61 -4.31
C ALA A 620 2.76 14.30 -3.81
N GLY A 621 3.79 14.94 -4.39
CA GLY A 621 5.17 14.84 -3.89
C GLY A 621 5.30 15.32 -2.45
N ILE A 622 4.67 16.45 -2.10
CA ILE A 622 4.64 16.95 -0.71
C ILE A 622 3.95 15.94 0.21
N HIS A 623 2.77 15.43 -0.15
CA HIS A 623 2.06 14.43 0.66
C HIS A 623 2.92 13.20 0.94
N VAL A 624 3.59 12.68 -0.09
CA VAL A 624 4.49 11.53 0.01
C VAL A 624 5.65 11.80 0.95
N VAL A 625 6.29 12.97 0.86
CA VAL A 625 7.40 13.36 1.74
C VAL A 625 6.95 13.42 3.21
N PHE A 626 5.77 13.97 3.48
CA PHE A 626 5.24 13.98 4.86
C PHE A 626 4.77 12.61 5.34
N ALA A 627 4.33 11.74 4.42
CA ALA A 627 3.92 10.37 4.75
C ALA A 627 5.11 9.41 4.92
N SER A 628 6.29 9.72 4.38
CA SER A 628 7.42 8.78 4.40
C SER A 628 7.84 8.29 5.80
N PRO A 629 7.85 9.11 6.88
CA PRO A 629 8.25 8.62 8.20
C PRO A 629 7.31 7.52 8.72
N ILE A 630 5.99 7.75 8.69
CA ILE A 630 5.00 6.75 9.14
C ILE A 630 4.98 5.51 8.22
N LEU A 631 5.20 5.68 6.91
CA LEU A 631 5.34 4.55 5.99
C LEU A 631 6.54 3.68 6.34
N VAL A 632 7.71 4.26 6.64
CA VAL A 632 8.88 3.50 7.10
C VAL A 632 8.56 2.73 8.39
N ARG A 633 7.77 3.30 9.32
CA ARG A 633 7.34 2.58 10.53
C ARG A 633 6.46 1.37 10.21
N LEU A 634 5.49 1.53 9.31
CA LEU A 634 4.65 0.42 8.84
C LEU A 634 5.48 -0.67 8.14
N MET A 635 6.43 -0.27 7.30
CA MET A 635 7.29 -1.22 6.58
C MET A 635 8.22 -1.99 7.51
N LYS A 636 8.59 -1.44 8.68
CA LYS A 636 9.36 -2.19 9.71
C LYS A 636 8.58 -3.32 10.35
N ILE A 637 7.26 -3.18 10.51
CA ILE A 637 6.38 -4.29 10.93
C ILE A 637 6.44 -5.42 9.89
N LEU A 638 6.49 -5.05 8.61
CA LEU A 638 6.65 -5.95 7.48
C LEU A 638 8.13 -6.23 7.17
N MET A 639 9.00 -6.25 8.19
CA MET A 639 10.40 -6.67 8.09
C MET A 639 11.23 -6.01 6.97
N LEU A 640 10.96 -4.75 6.61
CA LEU A 640 11.77 -4.04 5.62
C LEU A 640 13.22 -3.90 6.13
N ALA A 641 14.16 -4.45 5.37
CA ALA A 641 15.56 -4.51 5.78
C ALA A 641 16.30 -3.17 5.72
N SER A 642 15.89 -2.25 4.84
CA SER A 642 16.62 -1.01 4.57
C SER A 642 15.70 0.18 4.28
N ASP A 643 15.81 1.22 5.12
CA ASP A 643 15.12 2.49 4.93
C ASP A 643 15.58 3.18 3.62
N SER A 644 16.84 3.03 3.21
CA SER A 644 17.37 3.65 1.99
C SER A 644 16.77 3.04 0.72
N LEU A 645 16.50 1.72 0.74
CA LEU A 645 15.84 1.03 -0.36
C LEU A 645 14.46 1.63 -0.63
N PHE A 646 13.70 1.92 0.44
CA PHE A 646 12.39 2.56 0.31
C PHE A 646 12.47 3.92 -0.40
N PHE A 647 13.42 4.78 -0.02
CA PHE A 647 13.57 6.09 -0.67
C PHE A 647 14.03 5.98 -2.13
N ILE A 648 14.86 4.99 -2.48
CA ILE A 648 15.26 4.72 -3.87
C ILE A 648 14.06 4.28 -4.70
N CYS A 649 13.31 3.28 -4.22
CA CYS A 649 12.10 2.80 -4.88
C CYS A 649 11.05 3.91 -5.02
N LEU A 650 10.93 4.78 -4.01
CA LEU A 650 10.06 5.94 -4.06
C LEU A 650 10.48 6.93 -5.14
N ALA A 651 11.77 7.28 -5.22
CA ALA A 651 12.29 8.19 -6.23
C ALA A 651 12.08 7.64 -7.66
N ILE A 652 12.36 6.35 -7.87
CA ILE A 652 12.13 5.68 -9.16
C ILE A 652 10.65 5.67 -9.52
N THR A 653 9.78 5.31 -8.56
CA THR A 653 8.33 5.31 -8.77
C THR A 653 7.82 6.71 -9.11
N PHE A 654 8.32 7.75 -8.42
CA PHE A 654 7.99 9.14 -8.72
C PHE A 654 8.43 9.57 -10.11
N ALA A 655 9.64 9.19 -10.53
CA ALA A 655 10.16 9.48 -11.86
C ALA A 655 9.32 8.81 -12.96
N ILE A 656 9.04 7.51 -12.83
CA ILE A 656 8.21 6.75 -13.79
C ILE A 656 6.80 7.35 -13.85
N PHE A 657 6.17 7.59 -12.70
CA PHE A 657 4.84 8.19 -12.63
C PHE A 657 4.83 9.58 -13.26
N GLY A 658 5.84 10.41 -12.98
CA GLY A 658 6.00 11.74 -13.59
C GLY A 658 6.09 11.69 -15.11
N VAL A 659 6.86 10.76 -15.66
CA VAL A 659 6.95 10.54 -17.13
C VAL A 659 5.60 10.16 -17.71
N VAL A 660 4.91 9.17 -17.12
CA VAL A 660 3.58 8.75 -17.59
C VAL A 660 2.57 9.89 -17.49
N TYR A 661 2.60 10.66 -16.41
CA TYR A 661 1.75 11.82 -16.20
C TYR A 661 1.99 12.90 -17.27
N ILE A 662 3.24 13.17 -17.65
CA ILE A 662 3.60 14.08 -18.75
C ILE A 662 3.17 13.55 -20.13
N LEU A 663 3.18 12.23 -20.35
CA LEU A 663 2.66 11.65 -21.58
C LEU A 663 1.14 11.82 -21.69
N ILE A 664 0.41 11.56 -20.61
CA ILE A 664 -1.04 11.79 -20.51
C ILE A 664 -1.36 13.27 -20.76
N TYR A 665 -0.60 14.18 -20.15
CA TYR A 665 -0.71 15.62 -20.40
C TYR A 665 -0.60 15.94 -21.87
N THR A 666 0.48 15.51 -22.50
CA THR A 666 0.81 15.88 -23.87
C THR A 666 -0.25 15.34 -24.83
N GLY A 667 -0.74 14.12 -24.58
CA GLY A 667 -1.84 13.53 -25.34
C GLY A 667 -3.15 14.32 -25.19
N THR A 668 -3.52 14.70 -23.96
CA THR A 668 -4.79 15.37 -23.68
C THR A 668 -4.77 16.87 -24.03
N ALA A 669 -3.65 17.55 -23.87
CA ALA A 669 -3.46 18.95 -24.25
C ALA A 669 -3.63 19.15 -25.76
N ARG A 670 -3.19 18.21 -26.60
CA ARG A 670 -3.44 18.24 -28.05
C ARG A 670 -4.94 18.30 -28.38
N THR A 671 -5.76 17.55 -27.63
CA THR A 671 -7.22 17.57 -27.77
C THR A 671 -7.78 18.94 -27.37
N TYR A 672 -7.32 19.51 -26.25
CA TYR A 672 -7.70 20.86 -25.83
C TYR A 672 -7.40 21.90 -26.92
N TYR A 673 -6.16 21.92 -27.44
CA TYR A 673 -5.77 22.90 -28.47
C TYR A 673 -6.58 22.77 -29.76
N LYS A 674 -7.01 21.55 -30.13
CA LYS A 674 -7.90 21.32 -31.27
C LYS A 674 -9.32 21.84 -31.05
N ILE A 675 -9.79 21.90 -29.80
CA ILE A 675 -11.13 22.41 -29.47
C ILE A 675 -11.14 23.94 -29.41
N VAL A 676 -10.05 24.55 -28.91
CA VAL A 676 -9.96 26.01 -28.73
C VAL A 676 -9.66 26.75 -30.04
N LYS A 677 -8.91 26.14 -30.96
CA LYS A 677 -8.82 26.62 -32.36
C LYS A 677 -10.21 26.57 -33.01
#